data_AF-A0A8B8FAJ4-F1
#
_entry.id   AF-A0A8B8FAJ4-F1
#
_cell.length_a   1.000
_cell.length_b   1.000
_cell.length_c   1.000
_cell.angle_alpha   90.00
_cell.angle_beta   90.00
_cell.angle_gamma   90.00
#
_symmetry.space_group_name_H-M   'P 1'
#
loop_
_entity.id
_entity.type
_entity.pdbx_description
1 polymer ?
#
loop_
_entity_poly.entity_id
_entity_poly.type
_entity_poly.pdbx_seq_one_letter_code
_entity_poly.pdbx_strand_id
1 'polypeptide(L)'
;MADDQISDDAPLLCNESVQRHDDINKKFNSKNAKKIALCFVFWFIVIHSCIHLFYARDSCKWLLSDGRYKGDMGWQPYGCMMHEYSELDCSRCLKYLAFRGRYNQFLFIGDSRIQDIYNAFIHTIEPKAQLVQNSKFSDFHDSNQSFPDSRLKLYVNFVWSPFVLDSMVQVFKKLKDVNDKPQVIVAGSAIWPIIQSNGSLNGIQDYIANLTQLIQPINDISSKSTVLWVLQEPVEESKLDNSLSMVTNNLIDLYNEAAMDVLSKSSAEMWWSSRLVSQGEMNDSPDGLHSSNASLRLRAQILLNLYCNDHMNFNDGTCCSSTEPYTSLQSYMLLFFIICILIGILMAVRYQQNRLSKNEPSYVVMVSLAKLGLIMIYFYICDRTNFFMKENKYYSDASFWLPVGYVFVLGLFFTEESRYTKVLHRDQTDEWKGWMQLIILIYNLTGASLKVSIANHVQILIAAYLFLTGYGHFYYLWHRSDSGLTRYFQILFRLNMLTVVLCMCMNRPYQFYFYIPLVSFWFTVLYLLLICPPRVTASSSEIRPAQYLYIILKILALFIFITILYMSEVFFDKIFLTRPWKALFVTTDDDIHEWWYRWKLNRFSVVYGVIFSFAIILAQRYNLIDDNNHSNLISPRLAVFSSFLAFIGLIASTVYNILCQNKTECYELLSYISVIPIVGYIILRNISGVLRTRFSSLFAWFGRISLELMVCQCHIWLAADTHGVLVLLPGYPVLNGLIVSFIFICICHELHEITIKLTPYAVPSDHKDLFRNLICFILLLIPLGANDGMF
;
A
#
# COMPACT_ATOMS: atom_id res chain seq x y z
N MET A 1 50.73 4.01 62.79
CA MET A 1 49.89 5.21 62.86
C MET A 1 49.06 5.22 61.59
N ALA A 2 47.78 4.85 61.71
CA ALA A 2 46.68 4.86 60.72
C ALA A 2 46.91 4.13 59.37
N ASP A 3 46.26 2.99 59.11
CA ASP A 3 44.88 2.85 58.58
C ASP A 3 44.62 3.64 57.29
N ASP A 4 44.43 2.91 56.17
CA ASP A 4 43.15 2.96 55.45
C ASP A 4 42.99 1.78 54.48
N GLN A 5 41.85 1.09 54.64
CA GLN A 5 41.32 0.03 53.78
C GLN A 5 40.86 0.62 52.43
N ILE A 6 41.26 0.02 51.31
CA ILE A 6 40.56 0.18 50.03
C ILE A 6 40.03 -1.19 49.61
N SER A 7 38.71 -1.24 49.44
CA SER A 7 37.86 -2.40 49.18
C SER A 7 38.11 -3.09 47.83
N ASP A 8 38.22 -4.42 47.85
CA ASP A 8 38.19 -5.33 46.70
C ASP A 8 36.76 -5.73 46.27
N ASP A 9 35.83 -4.76 46.14
CA ASP A 9 34.43 -5.02 45.74
C ASP A 9 34.09 -4.62 44.28
N ALA A 10 35.09 -4.37 43.44
CA ALA A 10 34.90 -3.99 42.04
C ALA A 10 34.81 -5.13 40.98
N PRO A 11 35.09 -6.44 41.21
CA PRO A 11 34.97 -7.45 40.15
C PRO A 11 33.57 -8.08 39.99
N LEU A 12 32.68 -7.97 40.98
CA LEU A 12 31.37 -8.66 40.96
C LEU A 12 30.30 -7.92 40.13
N LEU A 13 30.26 -6.59 40.15
CA LEU A 13 29.27 -5.79 39.42
C LEU A 13 29.48 -5.79 37.89
N CYS A 14 30.73 -5.88 37.42
CA CYS A 14 31.04 -6.03 35.99
C CYS A 14 30.64 -7.41 35.46
N ASN A 15 30.82 -8.48 36.24
CA ASN A 15 30.39 -9.82 35.83
C ASN A 15 28.87 -9.97 35.81
N GLU A 16 28.15 -9.48 36.83
CA GLU A 16 26.69 -9.52 36.81
C GLU A 16 26.08 -8.69 35.68
N SER A 17 26.64 -7.51 35.38
CA SER A 17 26.14 -6.67 34.28
C SER A 17 26.39 -7.31 32.90
N VAL A 18 27.55 -7.91 32.65
CA VAL A 18 27.84 -8.64 31.41
C VAL A 18 26.95 -9.89 31.28
N GLN A 19 26.78 -10.65 32.35
CA GLN A 19 25.94 -11.85 32.36
C GLN A 19 24.46 -11.49 32.17
N ARG A 20 23.99 -10.38 32.75
CA ARG A 20 22.64 -9.84 32.56
C ARG A 20 22.42 -9.32 31.14
N HIS A 21 23.43 -8.67 30.52
CA HIS A 21 23.37 -8.27 29.11
C HIS A 21 23.33 -9.50 28.19
N ASP A 22 24.11 -10.54 28.46
CA ASP A 22 24.09 -11.79 27.70
C ASP A 22 22.75 -12.54 27.84
N ASP A 23 22.14 -12.52 29.02
CA ASP A 23 20.84 -13.13 29.26
C ASP A 23 19.68 -12.32 28.64
N ILE A 24 19.79 -10.99 28.61
CA ILE A 24 18.86 -10.11 27.87
C ILE A 24 19.01 -10.35 26.36
N ASN A 25 20.23 -10.42 25.83
CA ASN A 25 20.49 -10.68 24.41
C ASN A 25 20.05 -12.08 23.97
N LYS A 26 20.15 -13.10 24.86
CA LYS A 26 19.56 -14.43 24.61
C LYS A 26 18.04 -14.38 24.48
N LYS A 27 17.37 -13.51 25.25
CA LYS A 27 15.90 -13.36 25.24
C LYS A 27 15.41 -12.46 24.10
N PHE A 28 16.10 -11.36 23.79
CA PHE A 28 15.79 -10.44 22.68
C PHE A 28 16.59 -10.81 21.43
N ASN A 29 16.14 -11.88 20.76
CA ASN A 29 16.74 -12.31 19.50
C ASN A 29 15.69 -12.38 18.39
N SER A 30 16.15 -12.38 17.14
CA SER A 30 15.28 -12.43 15.95
C SER A 30 14.42 -13.69 15.89
N LYS A 31 14.84 -14.82 16.50
CA LYS A 31 14.05 -16.05 16.54
C LYS A 31 12.83 -15.90 17.46
N ASN A 32 13.00 -15.27 18.62
CA ASN A 32 11.93 -15.02 19.58
C ASN A 32 10.96 -13.97 19.04
N ALA A 33 11.47 -12.91 18.41
CA ALA A 33 10.64 -11.91 17.72
C ALA A 33 9.73 -12.55 16.67
N LYS A 34 10.28 -13.46 15.83
CA LYS A 34 9.49 -14.20 14.83
C LYS A 34 8.43 -15.11 15.44
N LYS A 35 8.71 -15.75 16.59
CA LYS A 35 7.69 -16.54 17.31
C LYS A 35 6.56 -15.65 17.82
N ILE A 36 6.90 -14.49 18.39
CA ILE A 36 5.90 -13.51 18.85
C ILE A 36 5.05 -13.02 17.67
N ALA A 37 5.69 -12.69 16.53
CA ALA A 37 4.97 -12.30 15.32
C ALA A 37 4.02 -13.41 14.82
N LEU A 38 4.45 -14.67 14.85
CA LEU A 38 3.60 -15.81 14.51
C LEU A 38 2.41 -15.95 15.46
N CYS A 39 2.62 -15.76 16.77
CA CYS A 39 1.55 -15.74 17.76
C CYS A 39 0.55 -14.59 17.50
N PHE A 40 1.03 -13.40 17.16
CA PHE A 40 0.14 -12.28 16.78
C PHE A 40 -0.67 -12.60 15.53
N VAL A 41 -0.05 -13.11 14.48
CA VAL A 41 -0.77 -13.51 13.25
C VAL A 41 -1.87 -14.50 13.57
N PHE A 42 -1.57 -15.56 14.34
CA PHE A 42 -2.57 -16.54 14.75
C PHE A 42 -3.69 -15.91 15.59
N TRP A 43 -3.33 -15.06 16.55
CA TRP A 43 -4.30 -14.38 17.42
C TRP A 43 -5.26 -13.47 16.64
N PHE A 44 -4.75 -12.68 15.68
CA PHE A 44 -5.59 -11.85 14.82
C PHE A 44 -6.46 -12.68 13.88
N ILE A 45 -5.96 -13.80 13.34
CA ILE A 45 -6.79 -14.73 12.57
C ILE A 45 -7.94 -15.25 13.43
N VAL A 46 -7.70 -15.63 14.68
CA VAL A 46 -8.78 -16.11 15.57
C VAL A 46 -9.78 -15.00 15.88
N ILE A 47 -9.31 -13.79 16.22
CA ILE A 47 -10.19 -12.64 16.52
C ILE A 47 -11.06 -12.29 15.32
N HIS A 48 -10.46 -12.09 14.14
CA HIS A 48 -11.22 -11.72 12.94
C HIS A 48 -12.15 -12.86 12.52
N SER A 49 -11.76 -14.12 12.70
CA SER A 49 -12.66 -15.26 12.50
C SER A 49 -13.89 -15.19 13.42
N CYS A 50 -13.71 -14.87 14.70
CA CYS A 50 -14.83 -14.65 15.63
C CYS A 50 -15.70 -13.47 15.20
N ILE A 51 -15.11 -12.34 14.78
CA ILE A 51 -15.86 -11.18 14.27
C ILE A 51 -16.74 -11.58 13.09
N HIS A 52 -16.18 -12.29 12.10
CA HIS A 52 -16.93 -12.75 10.93
C HIS A 52 -18.04 -13.76 11.27
N LEU A 53 -17.87 -14.57 12.33
CA LEU A 53 -18.88 -15.50 12.81
C LEU A 53 -20.03 -14.80 13.54
N PHE A 54 -19.77 -13.72 14.30
CA PHE A 54 -20.77 -13.06 15.14
C PHE A 54 -21.40 -11.80 14.51
N TYR A 55 -20.67 -11.02 13.72
CA TYR A 55 -21.08 -9.68 13.27
C TYR A 55 -21.38 -9.55 11.76
N ALA A 56 -21.58 -10.68 11.08
CA ALA A 56 -21.82 -10.80 9.65
C ALA A 56 -20.65 -10.35 8.75
N ARG A 57 -20.45 -11.11 7.67
CA ARG A 57 -19.26 -11.10 6.80
C ARG A 57 -19.22 -9.97 5.76
N ASP A 58 -20.20 -9.06 5.79
CA ASP A 58 -20.53 -8.21 4.65
C ASP A 58 -19.92 -6.81 4.78
N SER A 59 -19.08 -6.43 3.80
CA SER A 59 -18.47 -5.09 3.72
C SER A 59 -19.52 -3.99 3.52
N CYS A 60 -20.73 -4.31 3.05
CA CYS A 60 -21.84 -3.35 3.00
C CYS A 60 -22.36 -2.96 4.37
N LYS A 61 -22.46 -3.91 5.30
CA LYS A 61 -22.87 -3.59 6.67
C LYS A 61 -21.84 -2.69 7.35
N TRP A 62 -20.56 -2.95 7.12
CA TRP A 62 -19.47 -2.09 7.60
C TRP A 62 -19.60 -0.66 7.05
N LEU A 63 -19.84 -0.50 5.74
CA LEU A 63 -20.08 0.81 5.09
C LEU A 63 -21.25 1.60 5.73
N LEU A 64 -22.33 0.92 6.09
CA LEU A 64 -23.54 1.54 6.64
C LEU A 64 -23.48 1.74 8.16
N SER A 65 -22.57 1.08 8.87
CA SER A 65 -22.50 1.06 10.33
C SER A 65 -21.70 2.23 10.90
N ASP A 66 -20.37 2.17 10.86
CA ASP A 66 -19.52 3.04 11.65
C ASP A 66 -18.29 3.53 10.85
N GLY A 67 -17.67 4.60 11.32
CA GLY A 67 -16.52 5.22 10.68
C GLY A 67 -16.03 6.44 11.44
N ARG A 68 -15.11 7.18 10.81
CA ARG A 68 -14.54 8.41 11.39
C ARG A 68 -14.08 9.39 10.33
N TYR A 69 -14.01 10.65 10.73
CA TYR A 69 -13.26 11.67 10.00
C TYR A 69 -11.76 11.54 10.24
N LYS A 70 -10.97 11.59 9.17
CA LYS A 70 -9.49 11.62 9.22
C LYS A 70 -8.99 13.06 9.09
N GLY A 71 -9.27 13.89 10.10
CA GLY A 71 -9.01 15.35 10.02
C GLY A 71 -9.81 15.99 8.88
N ASP A 72 -9.21 16.94 8.16
CA ASP A 72 -9.89 17.75 7.11
C ASP A 72 -10.23 16.99 5.80
N MET A 73 -10.07 15.66 5.77
CA MET A 73 -9.79 14.92 4.53
C MET A 73 -10.74 13.74 4.29
N GLY A 74 -11.98 13.87 4.77
CA GLY A 74 -13.11 13.02 4.41
C GLY A 74 -13.42 11.88 5.37
N TRP A 75 -14.59 11.26 5.14
CA TRP A 75 -15.13 10.16 5.92
C TRP A 75 -14.48 8.82 5.54
N GLN A 76 -14.05 8.05 6.55
CA GLN A 76 -13.55 6.69 6.40
C GLN A 76 -14.46 5.72 7.16
N PRO A 77 -15.21 4.84 6.46
CA PRO A 77 -15.87 3.71 7.11
C PRO A 77 -14.85 2.78 7.75
N TYR A 78 -15.20 2.18 8.88
CA TYR A 78 -14.40 1.09 9.43
C TYR A 78 -14.59 -0.17 8.59
N GLY A 79 -13.55 -0.99 8.47
CA GLY A 79 -13.64 -2.31 7.83
C GLY A 79 -13.35 -2.33 6.33
N CYS A 80 -13.68 -1.28 5.59
CA CYS A 80 -13.57 -1.26 4.14
C CYS A 80 -13.19 0.12 3.58
N MET A 81 -12.82 0.14 2.30
CA MET A 81 -12.43 1.33 1.57
C MET A 81 -13.52 1.78 0.61
N MET A 82 -13.83 3.08 0.61
CA MET A 82 -14.74 3.67 -0.37
C MET A 82 -13.97 4.09 -1.61
N HIS A 83 -14.62 3.96 -2.77
CA HIS A 83 -14.23 4.59 -4.02
C HIS A 83 -14.94 5.95 -4.13
N GLU A 84 -14.24 6.98 -4.62
CA GLU A 84 -14.85 8.28 -4.91
C GLU A 84 -15.42 8.28 -6.33
N TYR A 85 -16.74 8.23 -6.45
CA TYR A 85 -17.44 8.23 -7.72
C TYR A 85 -17.41 9.61 -8.38
N SER A 86 -16.82 9.67 -9.58
CA SER A 86 -16.96 10.80 -10.50
C SER A 86 -18.25 10.72 -11.32
N GLU A 87 -18.64 11.82 -11.98
CA GLU A 87 -19.78 11.85 -12.92
C GLU A 87 -19.66 10.75 -14.00
N LEU A 88 -18.43 10.54 -14.50
CA LEU A 88 -18.15 9.52 -15.51
C LEU A 88 -18.35 8.10 -14.95
N ASP A 89 -17.92 7.87 -13.71
CA ASP A 89 -18.03 6.56 -13.05
C ASP A 89 -19.49 6.23 -12.70
N CYS A 90 -20.26 7.23 -12.23
CA CYS A 90 -21.71 7.14 -12.06
C CYS A 90 -22.38 6.73 -13.38
N SER A 91 -22.08 7.44 -14.47
CA SER A 91 -22.64 7.16 -15.80
C SER A 91 -22.29 5.75 -16.28
N ARG A 92 -21.04 5.32 -16.09
CA ARG A 92 -20.56 3.98 -16.46
C ARG A 92 -21.29 2.87 -15.68
N CYS A 93 -21.36 2.99 -14.36
CA CYS A 93 -22.06 2.01 -13.51
C CYS A 93 -23.52 1.85 -13.94
N LEU A 94 -24.27 2.97 -13.99
CA LEU A 94 -25.71 2.92 -14.25
C LEU A 94 -26.01 2.37 -15.65
N LYS A 95 -25.24 2.75 -16.66
CA LYS A 95 -25.37 2.18 -18.02
C LYS A 95 -25.05 0.69 -18.08
N TYR A 96 -24.00 0.26 -17.37
CA TYR A 96 -23.61 -1.14 -17.32
C TYR A 96 -24.71 -2.02 -16.69
N LEU A 97 -25.29 -1.56 -15.58
CA LEU A 97 -26.41 -2.22 -14.93
C LEU A 97 -27.66 -2.25 -15.82
N ALA A 98 -27.95 -1.13 -16.49
CA ALA A 98 -29.04 -1.03 -17.47
C ALA A 98 -28.87 -1.98 -18.66
N PHE A 99 -27.62 -2.19 -19.12
CA PHE A 99 -27.29 -3.13 -20.18
C PHE A 99 -27.47 -4.59 -19.73
N ARG A 100 -27.12 -4.90 -18.47
CA ARG A 100 -27.35 -6.22 -17.83
C ARG A 100 -28.83 -6.51 -17.52
N GLY A 101 -29.75 -5.63 -17.92
CA GLY A 101 -31.19 -5.80 -17.75
C GLY A 101 -31.74 -5.35 -16.39
N ARG A 102 -30.97 -4.61 -15.58
CA ARG A 102 -31.47 -3.99 -14.34
C ARG A 102 -32.06 -2.61 -14.63
N TYR A 103 -33.21 -2.30 -14.03
CA TYR A 103 -33.83 -0.97 -14.11
C TYR A 103 -33.38 -0.12 -12.92
N ASN A 104 -32.55 0.89 -13.13
CA ASN A 104 -32.01 1.71 -12.05
C ASN A 104 -33.12 2.54 -11.41
N GLN A 105 -33.73 2.04 -10.33
CA GLN A 105 -34.86 2.67 -9.67
C GLN A 105 -34.57 2.91 -8.19
N PHE A 106 -34.60 4.18 -7.79
CA PHE A 106 -34.37 4.63 -6.43
C PHE A 106 -35.62 5.33 -5.90
N LEU A 107 -35.96 5.08 -4.64
CA LEU A 107 -37.10 5.72 -3.99
C LEU A 107 -36.68 6.31 -2.64
N PHE A 108 -36.89 7.61 -2.48
CA PHE A 108 -36.64 8.35 -1.25
C PHE A 108 -37.99 8.68 -0.59
N ILE A 109 -38.16 8.40 0.70
CA ILE A 109 -39.41 8.60 1.43
C ILE A 109 -39.13 9.28 2.77
N GLY A 110 -39.67 10.48 2.99
CA GLY A 110 -39.47 11.16 4.27
C GLY A 110 -39.80 12.64 4.27
N ASP A 111 -39.11 13.38 5.14
CA ASP A 111 -39.20 14.84 5.28
C ASP A 111 -38.11 15.57 4.46
N SER A 112 -37.90 16.85 4.76
CA SER A 112 -36.91 17.70 4.07
C SER A 112 -35.47 17.17 4.18
N ARG A 113 -35.13 16.43 5.23
CA ARG A 113 -33.76 15.89 5.40
C ARG A 113 -33.50 14.73 4.45
N ILE A 114 -34.52 13.90 4.19
CA ILE A 114 -34.44 12.87 3.16
C ILE A 114 -34.45 13.49 1.76
N GLN A 115 -35.18 14.59 1.58
CA GLN A 115 -35.17 15.36 0.33
C GLN A 115 -33.78 15.93 0.02
N ASP A 116 -33.03 16.38 1.02
CA ASP A 116 -31.64 16.84 0.85
C ASP A 116 -30.72 15.72 0.35
N ILE A 117 -30.89 14.48 0.87
CA ILE A 117 -30.14 13.32 0.38
C ILE A 117 -30.51 13.01 -1.08
N TYR A 118 -31.80 13.08 -1.42
CA TYR A 118 -32.29 12.92 -2.80
C TYR A 118 -31.65 13.95 -3.75
N ASN A 119 -31.65 15.23 -3.36
CA ASN A 119 -31.05 16.32 -4.14
C ASN A 119 -29.55 16.11 -4.33
N ALA A 120 -28.82 15.74 -3.27
CA ALA A 120 -27.39 15.49 -3.32
C ALA A 120 -27.02 14.27 -4.16
N PHE A 121 -27.84 13.22 -4.11
CA PHE A 121 -27.67 12.03 -4.95
C PHE A 121 -27.81 12.37 -6.44
N ILE A 122 -28.85 13.14 -6.81
CA ILE A 122 -29.03 13.62 -8.20
C ILE A 122 -27.87 14.51 -8.63
N HIS A 123 -27.48 15.47 -7.79
CA HIS A 123 -26.36 16.37 -8.09
C HIS A 123 -25.03 15.63 -8.31
N THR A 124 -24.83 14.50 -7.63
CA THR A 124 -23.62 13.67 -7.81
C THR A 124 -23.64 12.91 -9.14
N ILE A 125 -24.82 12.55 -9.65
CA ILE A 125 -24.98 11.83 -10.93
C ILE A 125 -24.98 12.80 -12.12
N GLU A 126 -25.68 13.92 -12.01
CA GLU A 126 -25.82 14.95 -13.03
C GLU A 126 -25.63 16.33 -12.38
N PRO A 127 -24.38 16.85 -12.33
CA PRO A 127 -24.07 18.11 -11.66
C PRO A 127 -24.81 19.33 -12.23
N LYS A 128 -25.33 19.23 -13.46
CA LYS A 128 -26.10 20.31 -14.12
C LYS A 128 -27.60 20.19 -13.90
N ALA A 129 -28.07 19.18 -13.16
CA ALA A 129 -29.49 19.02 -12.88
C ALA A 129 -30.03 20.22 -12.09
N GLN A 130 -31.22 20.70 -12.47
CA GLN A 130 -31.92 21.70 -11.68
C GLN A 130 -32.37 21.06 -10.36
N LEU A 131 -31.77 21.50 -9.27
CA LEU A 131 -32.12 21.03 -7.94
C LEU A 131 -33.42 21.68 -7.45
N VAL A 132 -34.13 20.96 -6.62
CA VAL A 132 -35.35 21.44 -5.98
C VAL A 132 -34.94 22.44 -4.90
N GLN A 133 -35.49 23.66 -4.96
CA GLN A 133 -35.18 24.69 -3.98
C GLN A 133 -35.87 24.40 -2.65
N ASN A 134 -35.09 24.40 -1.56
CA ASN A 134 -35.60 24.44 -0.19
C ASN A 134 -36.07 25.88 0.10
N SER A 135 -37.32 26.22 -0.23
CA SER A 135 -37.92 27.46 0.24
C SER A 135 -38.17 27.35 1.74
N LYS A 136 -37.37 28.07 2.53
CA LYS A 136 -37.65 28.39 3.94
C LYS A 136 -39.07 28.96 4.00
N PHE A 137 -40.03 28.16 4.45
CA PHE A 137 -41.44 28.56 4.64
C PHE A 137 -42.21 28.94 3.36
N SER A 138 -42.32 28.04 2.39
CA SER A 138 -43.50 28.06 1.49
C SER A 138 -44.47 26.95 1.88
N ASP A 139 -45.74 27.30 1.97
CA ASP A 139 -46.85 26.44 2.35
C ASP A 139 -46.80 25.02 1.76
N PHE A 140 -47.12 24.04 2.60
CA PHE A 140 -47.21 22.61 2.31
C PHE A 140 -47.87 22.30 0.96
N HIS A 141 -47.07 21.93 -0.04
CA HIS A 141 -47.54 21.24 -1.24
C HIS A 141 -46.66 20.03 -1.55
N ASP A 142 -46.99 18.90 -0.93
CA ASP A 142 -47.53 17.68 -1.56
C ASP A 142 -47.01 17.21 -2.94
N SER A 143 -45.82 17.60 -3.36
CA SER A 143 -45.29 17.18 -4.66
C SER A 143 -44.30 16.03 -4.50
N ASN A 144 -44.80 14.82 -4.67
CA ASN A 144 -43.95 13.70 -5.07
C ASN A 144 -43.12 14.14 -6.28
N GLN A 145 -41.83 13.89 -6.24
CA GLN A 145 -40.90 14.29 -7.30
C GLN A 145 -40.36 13.06 -8.01
N SER A 146 -40.04 13.23 -9.28
CA SER A 146 -39.44 12.17 -10.08
C SER A 146 -38.39 12.77 -11.00
N PHE A 147 -37.21 12.18 -10.99
CA PHE A 147 -36.11 12.49 -11.89
C PHE A 147 -35.86 11.29 -12.81
N PRO A 148 -36.43 11.30 -14.03
CA PRO A 148 -36.14 10.30 -15.06
C PRO A 148 -34.94 10.72 -15.93
N ASP A 149 -33.93 9.87 -16.03
CA ASP A 149 -32.87 9.98 -17.06
C ASP A 149 -32.93 8.76 -18.00
N SER A 150 -33.48 8.98 -19.19
CA SER A 150 -33.63 7.97 -20.24
C SER A 150 -32.27 7.44 -20.76
N ARG A 151 -31.20 8.23 -20.69
CA ARG A 151 -29.85 7.82 -21.15
C ARG A 151 -29.24 6.79 -20.21
N LEU A 152 -29.53 6.91 -18.92
CA LEU A 152 -29.05 6.00 -17.86
C LEU A 152 -30.07 4.91 -17.50
N LYS A 153 -31.28 4.95 -18.10
CA LYS A 153 -32.46 4.21 -17.65
C LYS A 153 -32.65 4.31 -16.13
N LEU A 154 -32.47 5.52 -15.62
CA LEU A 154 -32.51 5.86 -14.20
C LEU A 154 -33.84 6.54 -13.89
N TYR A 155 -34.50 6.10 -12.82
CA TYR A 155 -35.69 6.74 -12.26
C TYR A 155 -35.48 6.92 -10.76
N VAL A 156 -35.34 8.17 -10.32
CA VAL A 156 -35.21 8.52 -8.90
C VAL A 156 -36.49 9.22 -8.47
N ASN A 157 -37.23 8.62 -7.54
CA ASN A 157 -38.48 9.19 -7.04
C ASN A 157 -38.31 9.65 -5.59
N PHE A 158 -38.93 10.77 -5.24
CA PHE A 158 -39.07 11.26 -3.88
C PHE A 158 -40.55 11.33 -3.51
N VAL A 159 -40.90 10.79 -2.35
CA VAL A 159 -42.25 10.82 -1.79
C VAL A 159 -42.22 11.57 -0.46
N TRP A 160 -42.94 12.69 -0.42
CA TRP A 160 -43.06 13.50 0.79
C TRP A 160 -43.93 12.75 1.81
N SER A 161 -43.32 12.30 2.90
CA SER A 161 -43.99 11.62 3.99
C SER A 161 -43.29 11.98 5.31
N PRO A 162 -43.58 13.17 5.86
CA PRO A 162 -42.89 13.68 7.03
C PRO A 162 -43.23 12.91 8.30
N PHE A 163 -44.30 12.13 8.30
CA PHE A 163 -44.73 11.28 9.41
C PHE A 163 -44.73 9.81 9.00
N VAL A 164 -44.31 8.95 9.93
CA VAL A 164 -44.58 7.52 9.84
C VAL A 164 -46.05 7.30 10.16
N LEU A 165 -46.92 7.41 9.16
CA LEU A 165 -48.37 7.22 9.28
C LEU A 165 -48.88 6.45 8.06
N ASP A 166 -50.21 6.40 7.88
CA ASP A 166 -50.86 5.70 6.77
C ASP A 166 -50.27 6.06 5.40
N SER A 167 -49.82 7.30 5.17
CA SER A 167 -49.22 7.69 3.89
C SER A 167 -47.96 6.87 3.57
N MET A 168 -47.00 6.78 4.49
CA MET A 168 -45.78 5.97 4.33
C MET A 168 -46.11 4.48 4.22
N VAL A 169 -46.99 3.98 5.10
CA VAL A 169 -47.39 2.56 5.11
C VAL A 169 -48.03 2.15 3.79
N GLN A 170 -48.90 3.00 3.22
CA GLN A 170 -49.54 2.74 1.93
C GLN A 170 -48.55 2.74 0.77
N VAL A 171 -47.48 3.54 0.83
CA VAL A 171 -46.40 3.49 -0.18
C VAL A 171 -45.72 2.12 -0.15
N PHE A 172 -45.28 1.64 1.02
CA PHE A 172 -44.66 0.31 1.14
C PHE A 172 -45.61 -0.83 0.74
N LYS A 173 -46.89 -0.74 1.11
CA LYS A 173 -47.90 -1.74 0.69
C LYS A 173 -48.09 -1.76 -0.83
N LYS A 174 -48.19 -0.59 -1.47
CA LYS A 174 -48.32 -0.51 -2.94
C LYS A 174 -47.11 -1.10 -3.66
N LEU A 175 -45.90 -0.93 -3.12
CA LEU A 175 -44.69 -1.48 -3.71
C LEU A 175 -44.70 -3.01 -3.78
N LYS A 176 -45.46 -3.71 -2.94
CA LYS A 176 -45.59 -5.17 -2.97
C LYS A 176 -46.08 -5.67 -4.33
N ASP A 177 -47.07 -4.99 -4.90
CA ASP A 177 -47.81 -5.41 -6.10
C ASP A 177 -47.21 -4.88 -7.40
N VAL A 178 -46.20 -4.01 -7.33
CA VAL A 178 -45.48 -3.50 -8.50
C VAL A 178 -44.48 -4.54 -8.99
N ASN A 179 -44.47 -4.81 -10.30
CA ASN A 179 -43.54 -5.76 -10.93
C ASN A 179 -42.10 -5.22 -10.94
N ASP A 180 -41.92 -3.96 -11.33
CA ASP A 180 -40.64 -3.24 -11.33
C ASP A 180 -40.49 -2.45 -10.04
N LYS A 181 -40.01 -3.13 -8.99
CA LYS A 181 -39.78 -2.52 -7.67
C LYS A 181 -38.50 -1.67 -7.67
N PRO A 182 -38.46 -0.56 -6.91
CA PRO A 182 -37.22 0.16 -6.64
C PRO A 182 -36.18 -0.76 -6.04
N GLN A 183 -34.93 -0.65 -6.49
CA GLN A 183 -33.84 -1.50 -5.99
C GLN A 183 -33.34 -1.02 -4.64
N VAL A 184 -33.32 0.30 -4.45
CA VAL A 184 -32.90 0.93 -3.19
C VAL A 184 -34.00 1.89 -2.75
N ILE A 185 -34.48 1.69 -1.53
CA ILE A 185 -35.47 2.55 -0.88
C ILE A 185 -34.78 3.20 0.32
N VAL A 186 -34.67 4.52 0.31
CA VAL A 186 -34.11 5.31 1.41
C VAL A 186 -35.26 5.97 2.14
N ALA A 187 -35.53 5.55 3.38
CA ALA A 187 -36.64 6.05 4.17
C ALA A 187 -36.17 6.61 5.51
N GLY A 188 -36.82 7.67 6.00
CA GLY A 188 -36.57 8.20 7.32
C GLY A 188 -37.53 9.32 7.69
N SER A 189 -37.95 9.35 8.94
CA SER A 189 -38.82 10.40 9.50
C SER A 189 -38.76 10.32 11.02
N ALA A 190 -38.51 11.45 11.69
CA ALA A 190 -38.77 11.58 13.14
C ALA A 190 -38.92 13.05 13.61
N ILE A 191 -38.37 14.03 12.88
CA ILE A 191 -38.42 15.45 13.28
C ILE A 191 -39.86 15.96 13.42
N TRP A 192 -40.72 15.69 12.44
CA TRP A 192 -42.13 16.10 12.49
C TRP A 192 -42.92 15.44 13.63
N PRO A 193 -42.79 14.13 13.90
CA PRO A 193 -43.31 13.52 15.11
C PRO A 193 -42.86 14.20 16.42
N ILE A 194 -41.60 14.63 16.52
CA ILE A 194 -41.08 15.37 17.69
C ILE A 194 -41.77 16.73 17.80
N ILE A 195 -41.87 17.47 16.69
CA ILE A 195 -42.52 18.79 16.66
C ILE A 195 -44.01 18.66 17.03
N GLN A 196 -44.72 17.69 16.45
CA GLN A 196 -46.16 17.47 16.69
C GLN A 196 -46.45 17.12 18.14
N SER A 197 -45.60 16.31 18.77
CA SER A 197 -45.72 15.95 20.18
C SER A 197 -45.16 17.02 21.13
N ASN A 198 -44.67 18.14 20.60
CA ASN A 198 -43.99 19.20 21.33
C ASN A 198 -42.86 18.66 22.24
N GLY A 199 -42.11 17.67 21.75
CA GLY A 199 -41.01 17.02 22.49
C GLY A 199 -41.46 16.11 23.65
N SER A 200 -42.72 15.69 23.70
CA SER A 200 -43.25 14.82 24.76
C SER A 200 -42.76 13.38 24.64
N LEU A 201 -42.41 12.76 25.77
CA LEU A 201 -42.07 11.34 25.84
C LEU A 201 -43.22 10.41 25.42
N ASN A 202 -44.48 10.84 25.57
CA ASN A 202 -45.63 10.06 25.09
C ASN A 202 -45.63 9.96 23.55
N GLY A 203 -45.10 10.97 22.85
CA GLY A 203 -44.98 10.95 21.39
C GLY A 203 -44.08 9.84 20.87
N ILE A 204 -43.16 9.33 21.69
CA ILE A 204 -42.31 8.18 21.34
C ILE A 204 -43.15 6.90 21.27
N GLN A 205 -44.14 6.72 22.14
CA GLN A 205 -45.00 5.54 22.12
C GLN A 205 -45.85 5.50 20.85
N ASP A 206 -46.40 6.65 20.45
CA ASP A 206 -47.14 6.78 19.18
C ASP A 206 -46.22 6.50 17.98
N TYR A 207 -44.98 7.00 18.02
CA TYR A 207 -43.97 6.74 17.00
C TYR A 207 -43.61 5.26 16.89
N ILE A 208 -43.43 4.56 18.02
CA ILE A 208 -43.19 3.11 18.08
C ILE A 208 -44.37 2.33 17.47
N ALA A 209 -45.60 2.67 17.85
CA ALA A 209 -46.80 2.02 17.35
C ALA A 209 -46.90 2.17 15.82
N ASN A 210 -46.57 3.34 15.30
CA ASN A 210 -46.59 3.63 13.87
C ASN A 210 -45.49 2.90 13.11
N LEU A 211 -44.26 2.91 13.61
CA LEU A 211 -43.13 2.16 13.01
C LEU A 211 -43.42 0.67 12.93
N THR A 212 -44.10 0.11 13.93
CA THR A 212 -44.46 -1.31 13.96
C THR A 212 -45.31 -1.72 12.76
N GLN A 213 -46.09 -0.79 12.19
CA GLN A 213 -46.91 -1.04 10.99
C GLN A 213 -46.08 -1.20 9.72
N LEU A 214 -44.82 -0.75 9.69
CA LEU A 214 -43.92 -0.88 8.55
C LEU A 214 -43.19 -2.24 8.49
N ILE A 215 -43.11 -2.98 9.60
CA ILE A 215 -42.32 -4.22 9.68
C ILE A 215 -42.74 -5.22 8.59
N GLN A 216 -44.03 -5.53 8.49
CA GLN A 216 -44.53 -6.50 7.50
C GLN A 216 -44.40 -5.99 6.06
N PRO A 217 -44.84 -4.75 5.72
CA PRO A 217 -44.63 -4.20 4.38
C PRO A 217 -43.17 -4.17 3.90
N ILE A 218 -42.21 -3.88 4.79
CA ILE A 218 -40.77 -3.91 4.45
C ILE A 218 -40.31 -5.35 4.18
N ASN A 219 -40.68 -6.29 5.04
CA ASN A 219 -40.31 -7.70 4.87
C ASN A 219 -40.86 -8.27 3.54
N ASP A 220 -42.07 -7.88 3.14
CA ASP A 220 -42.72 -8.33 1.91
C ASP A 220 -41.97 -7.94 0.62
N ILE A 221 -41.18 -6.86 0.65
CA ILE A 221 -40.44 -6.36 -0.53
C ILE A 221 -38.93 -6.66 -0.49
N SER A 222 -38.43 -7.15 0.64
CA SER A 222 -37.01 -7.39 0.92
C SER A 222 -36.28 -8.30 -0.07
N SER A 223 -37.01 -9.19 -0.75
CA SER A 223 -36.42 -10.12 -1.73
C SER A 223 -35.86 -9.44 -2.99
N LYS A 224 -36.31 -8.22 -3.31
CA LYS A 224 -35.92 -7.48 -4.53
C LYS A 224 -35.47 -6.04 -4.26
N SER A 225 -35.77 -5.51 -3.09
CA SER A 225 -35.50 -4.12 -2.71
C SER A 225 -34.70 -4.07 -1.42
N THR A 226 -33.59 -3.33 -1.45
CA THR A 226 -32.86 -2.96 -0.23
C THR A 226 -33.53 -1.76 0.40
N VAL A 227 -33.98 -1.88 1.65
CA VAL A 227 -34.60 -0.78 2.40
C VAL A 227 -33.58 -0.26 3.41
N LEU A 228 -33.18 0.99 3.24
CA LEU A 228 -32.29 1.72 4.16
C LEU A 228 -33.13 2.66 5.03
N TRP A 229 -33.10 2.45 6.34
CA TRP A 229 -33.67 3.40 7.29
C TRP A 229 -32.60 4.39 7.76
N VAL A 230 -32.77 5.66 7.40
CA VAL A 230 -31.86 6.73 7.75
C VAL A 230 -32.11 7.16 9.19
N LEU A 231 -31.11 6.96 10.04
CA LEU A 231 -31.14 7.52 11.39
C LEU A 231 -31.11 9.05 11.31
N GLN A 232 -31.91 9.68 12.16
CA GLN A 232 -31.99 11.12 12.22
C GLN A 232 -30.65 11.68 12.69
N GLU A 233 -30.10 12.64 11.96
CA GLU A 233 -28.83 13.25 12.33
C GLU A 233 -28.98 14.30 13.45
N PRO A 234 -27.92 14.60 14.21
CA PRO A 234 -27.99 15.61 15.26
C PRO A 234 -28.25 17.00 14.67
N VAL A 235 -28.76 17.89 15.53
CA VAL A 235 -29.07 19.29 15.20
C VAL A 235 -28.11 20.22 15.95
N GLU A 236 -27.75 21.33 15.30
CA GLU A 236 -26.98 22.40 15.95
C GLU A 236 -27.97 23.34 16.67
N GLU A 237 -28.23 23.03 17.94
CA GLU A 237 -29.26 23.66 18.76
C GLU A 237 -29.10 25.20 18.83
N SER A 238 -27.87 25.71 18.73
CA SER A 238 -27.60 27.15 18.75
C SER A 238 -28.05 27.91 17.49
N LYS A 239 -28.21 27.20 16.37
CA LYS A 239 -28.61 27.76 15.07
C LYS A 239 -30.08 27.52 14.72
N LEU A 240 -30.77 26.67 15.49
CA LEU A 240 -32.17 26.36 15.26
C LEU A 240 -33.04 27.60 15.41
N ASP A 241 -34.08 27.68 14.59
CA ASP A 241 -35.12 28.69 14.76
C ASP A 241 -35.88 28.46 16.09
N ASN A 242 -36.35 29.54 16.71
CA ASN A 242 -37.05 29.49 18.00
C ASN A 242 -38.28 28.57 17.96
N SER A 243 -38.93 28.47 16.79
CA SER A 243 -40.08 27.58 16.56
C SER A 243 -39.75 26.08 16.68
N LEU A 244 -38.47 25.72 16.57
CA LEU A 244 -37.96 24.34 16.62
C LEU A 244 -37.21 24.03 17.92
N SER A 245 -37.27 24.91 18.91
CA SER A 245 -36.56 24.77 20.19
C SER A 245 -36.93 23.51 20.99
N MET A 246 -38.06 22.85 20.69
CA MET A 246 -38.41 21.56 21.29
C MET A 246 -37.56 20.39 20.76
N VAL A 247 -36.91 20.54 19.61
CA VAL A 247 -36.07 19.50 19.00
C VAL A 247 -34.69 19.55 19.64
N THR A 248 -34.39 18.56 20.48
CA THR A 248 -33.07 18.42 21.13
C THR A 248 -32.36 17.15 20.66
N ASN A 249 -31.03 17.15 20.75
CA ASN A 249 -30.25 15.96 20.37
C ASN A 249 -30.60 14.73 21.22
N ASN A 250 -30.88 14.93 22.51
CA ASN A 250 -31.32 13.85 23.40
C ASN A 250 -32.65 13.23 22.95
N LEU A 251 -33.62 14.05 22.51
CA LEU A 251 -34.88 13.54 21.97
C LEU A 251 -34.66 12.81 20.65
N ILE A 252 -33.83 13.33 19.76
CA ILE A 252 -33.46 12.66 18.50
C ILE A 252 -32.86 11.28 18.78
N ASP A 253 -31.99 11.16 19.79
CA ASP A 253 -31.40 9.89 20.19
C ASP A 253 -32.45 8.89 20.67
N LEU A 254 -33.40 9.30 21.50
CA LEU A 254 -34.51 8.44 21.95
C LEU A 254 -35.39 7.97 20.79
N TYR A 255 -35.68 8.83 19.82
CA TYR A 255 -36.44 8.46 18.62
C TYR A 255 -35.65 7.50 17.71
N ASN A 256 -34.35 7.71 17.57
CA ASN A 256 -33.48 6.78 16.85
C ASN A 256 -33.42 5.41 17.54
N GLU A 257 -33.31 5.38 18.88
CA GLU A 257 -33.35 4.15 19.68
C GLU A 257 -34.66 3.39 19.46
N ALA A 258 -35.79 4.09 19.54
CA ALA A 258 -37.10 3.53 19.22
C ALA A 258 -37.17 2.96 17.79
N ALA A 259 -36.63 3.67 16.79
CA ALA A 259 -36.59 3.19 15.41
C ALA A 259 -35.73 1.92 15.26
N MET A 260 -34.57 1.87 15.91
CA MET A 260 -33.67 0.72 15.90
C MET A 260 -34.31 -0.52 16.52
N ASP A 261 -34.92 -0.37 17.69
CA ASP A 261 -35.54 -1.47 18.41
C ASP A 261 -36.72 -2.08 17.66
N VAL A 262 -37.51 -1.25 16.97
CA VAL A 262 -38.67 -1.71 16.21
C VAL A 262 -38.24 -2.30 14.87
N LEU A 263 -37.40 -1.58 14.10
CA LEU A 263 -37.04 -1.97 12.73
C LEU A 263 -35.97 -3.06 12.68
N SER A 264 -35.22 -3.32 13.76
CA SER A 264 -34.33 -4.50 13.87
C SER A 264 -35.08 -5.83 13.71
N LYS A 265 -36.41 -5.84 13.91
CA LYS A 265 -37.31 -6.98 13.70
C LYS A 265 -37.79 -7.10 12.25
N SER A 266 -37.38 -6.17 11.38
CA SER A 266 -37.66 -6.16 9.95
C SER A 266 -36.37 -6.42 9.14
N SER A 267 -36.50 -6.53 7.83
CA SER A 267 -35.38 -6.62 6.89
C SER A 267 -34.74 -5.27 6.53
N ALA A 268 -35.17 -4.17 7.15
CA ALA A 268 -34.58 -2.86 6.90
C ALA A 268 -33.16 -2.79 7.47
N GLU A 269 -32.25 -2.20 6.71
CA GLU A 269 -30.89 -1.93 7.16
C GLU A 269 -30.80 -0.53 7.74
N MET A 270 -30.27 -0.42 8.95
CA MET A 270 -30.08 0.86 9.62
C MET A 270 -28.85 1.57 9.04
N TRP A 271 -29.05 2.77 8.50
CA TRP A 271 -27.96 3.56 7.93
C TRP A 271 -27.36 4.50 8.98
N TRP A 272 -26.54 3.92 9.86
CA TRP A 272 -25.86 4.60 10.95
C TRP A 272 -24.81 5.60 10.49
N SER A 273 -23.99 5.23 9.50
CA SER A 273 -22.91 6.08 9.01
C SER A 273 -23.43 7.44 8.50
N SER A 274 -24.67 7.50 8.01
CA SER A 274 -25.33 8.76 7.66
C SER A 274 -25.39 9.77 8.82
N ARG A 275 -25.78 9.31 10.01
CA ARG A 275 -25.85 10.14 11.24
C ARG A 275 -24.44 10.61 11.64
N LEU A 276 -23.47 9.70 11.64
CA LEU A 276 -22.09 9.98 12.07
C LEU A 276 -21.36 10.96 11.14
N VAL A 277 -21.57 10.83 9.82
CA VAL A 277 -21.04 11.77 8.81
C VAL A 277 -21.49 13.18 9.15
N SER A 278 -22.77 13.38 9.43
CA SER A 278 -23.28 14.73 9.74
C SER A 278 -22.90 15.24 11.11
N GLN A 279 -22.73 14.33 12.09
CA GLN A 279 -22.23 14.72 13.40
C GLN A 279 -20.82 15.32 13.31
N GLY A 280 -19.96 14.80 12.42
CA GLY A 280 -18.61 15.33 12.21
C GLY A 280 -18.55 16.73 11.61
N GLU A 281 -19.59 17.13 10.87
CA GLU A 281 -19.69 18.40 10.12
C GLU A 281 -20.84 19.29 10.62
N MET A 282 -21.29 19.08 11.86
CA MET A 282 -22.49 19.72 12.42
C MET A 282 -22.36 21.24 12.49
N ASN A 283 -21.16 21.75 12.77
CA ASN A 283 -20.87 23.19 12.84
C ASN A 283 -21.13 23.91 11.51
N ASP A 284 -21.06 23.20 10.38
CA ASP A 284 -21.25 23.76 9.03
C ASP A 284 -22.72 23.69 8.57
N SER A 285 -23.65 23.35 9.47
CA SER A 285 -25.09 23.39 9.18
C SER A 285 -25.55 24.83 8.82
N PRO A 286 -26.36 24.99 7.76
CA PRO A 286 -26.86 26.29 7.32
C PRO A 286 -27.94 26.90 8.23
N ASP A 287 -28.76 26.08 8.88
CA ASP A 287 -29.92 26.51 9.69
C ASP A 287 -30.10 25.72 10.99
N GLY A 288 -29.12 24.89 11.36
CA GLY A 288 -29.14 24.05 12.55
C GLY A 288 -29.92 22.75 12.41
N LEU A 289 -30.78 22.61 11.39
CA LEU A 289 -31.59 21.41 11.16
C LEU A 289 -31.03 20.55 10.02
N HIS A 290 -30.68 21.19 8.89
CA HIS A 290 -30.22 20.51 7.69
C HIS A 290 -28.71 20.28 7.72
N SER A 291 -28.27 19.22 7.06
CA SER A 291 -26.86 18.86 6.95
C SER A 291 -26.08 19.80 6.03
N SER A 292 -24.76 19.91 6.26
CA SER A 292 -23.86 20.62 5.34
C SER A 292 -23.80 19.93 3.97
N ASN A 293 -23.50 20.68 2.92
CA ASN A 293 -23.40 20.14 1.55
C ASN A 293 -22.28 19.09 1.42
N ALA A 294 -21.20 19.22 2.21
CA ALA A 294 -20.13 18.24 2.27
C ALA A 294 -20.62 16.89 2.82
N SER A 295 -21.36 16.91 3.93
CA SER A 295 -22.01 15.73 4.51
C SER A 295 -22.98 15.06 3.53
N LEU A 296 -23.81 15.86 2.85
CA LEU A 296 -24.76 15.35 1.86
C LEU A 296 -24.08 14.68 0.65
N ARG A 297 -22.98 15.27 0.15
CA ARG A 297 -22.16 14.64 -0.89
C ARG A 297 -21.58 13.31 -0.43
N LEU A 298 -21.09 13.21 0.81
CA LEU A 298 -20.57 11.95 1.37
C LEU A 298 -21.64 10.87 1.47
N ARG A 299 -22.87 11.23 1.87
CA ARG A 299 -24.00 10.29 1.90
C ARG A 299 -24.37 9.78 0.51
N ALA A 300 -24.35 10.65 -0.50
CA ALA A 300 -24.54 10.23 -1.89
C ALA A 300 -23.43 9.27 -2.35
N GLN A 301 -22.17 9.54 -1.98
CA GLN A 301 -21.04 8.64 -2.26
C GLN A 301 -21.21 7.27 -1.58
N ILE A 302 -21.69 7.23 -0.33
CA ILE A 302 -21.99 5.97 0.37
C ILE A 302 -23.06 5.17 -0.38
N LEU A 303 -24.14 5.80 -0.85
CA LEU A 303 -25.18 5.12 -1.66
C LEU A 303 -24.64 4.57 -2.98
N LEU A 304 -23.78 5.33 -3.65
CA LEU A 304 -23.16 4.90 -4.91
C LEU A 304 -22.24 3.70 -4.65
N ASN A 305 -21.41 3.75 -3.60
CA ASN A 305 -20.56 2.61 -3.21
C ASN A 305 -21.41 1.37 -2.89
N LEU A 306 -22.52 1.53 -2.17
CA LEU A 306 -23.44 0.43 -1.84
C LEU A 306 -24.04 -0.21 -3.10
N TYR A 307 -24.47 0.60 -4.07
CA TYR A 307 -25.20 0.10 -5.24
C TYR A 307 -24.29 -0.36 -6.39
N CYS A 308 -23.16 0.32 -6.61
CA CYS A 308 -22.33 0.15 -7.80
C CYS A 308 -21.08 -0.71 -7.58
N ASN A 309 -20.44 -0.71 -6.40
CA ASN A 309 -19.08 -1.28 -6.25
C ASN A 309 -18.99 -2.77 -6.62
N ASP A 310 -20.00 -3.59 -6.35
CA ASP A 310 -19.96 -5.02 -6.67
C ASP A 310 -19.92 -5.30 -8.18
N HIS A 311 -20.41 -4.35 -8.98
CA HIS A 311 -20.48 -4.44 -10.44
C HIS A 311 -19.33 -3.72 -11.14
N MET A 312 -18.56 -2.96 -10.38
CA MET A 312 -17.46 -2.14 -10.86
C MET A 312 -16.16 -2.72 -10.30
N ASN A 313 -15.25 -3.14 -11.17
CA ASN A 313 -13.98 -3.72 -10.76
C ASN A 313 -12.96 -2.63 -10.40
N PHE A 314 -13.27 -1.82 -9.38
CA PHE A 314 -12.40 -0.76 -8.88
C PHE A 314 -11.37 -1.32 -7.90
N ASN A 315 -10.10 -1.01 -8.10
CA ASN A 315 -9.01 -1.49 -7.23
C ASN A 315 -8.87 -0.68 -5.93
N ASP A 316 -9.46 0.51 -5.88
CA ASP A 316 -9.39 1.45 -4.75
C ASP A 316 -10.63 1.40 -3.83
N GLY A 317 -11.66 0.63 -4.19
CA GLY A 317 -12.86 0.39 -3.39
C GLY A 317 -12.98 -1.06 -2.94
N THR A 318 -13.27 -1.30 -1.66
CA THR A 318 -13.50 -2.65 -1.11
C THR A 318 -14.82 -2.76 -0.32
N CYS A 319 -15.47 -1.63 -0.02
CA CYS A 319 -16.83 -1.62 0.51
C CYS A 319 -17.81 -2.13 -0.54
N CYS A 320 -18.74 -3.00 -0.17
CA CYS A 320 -19.75 -3.55 -1.07
C CYS A 320 -19.22 -4.14 -2.37
N SER A 321 -18.03 -4.74 -2.33
CA SER A 321 -17.41 -5.36 -3.47
C SER A 321 -17.08 -6.81 -3.14
N SER A 322 -17.58 -7.74 -3.95
CA SER A 322 -17.20 -9.14 -3.88
C SER A 322 -15.73 -9.32 -4.25
N THR A 323 -15.05 -10.24 -3.56
CA THR A 323 -13.65 -10.54 -3.83
C THR A 323 -13.50 -11.17 -5.21
N GLU A 324 -12.46 -10.79 -5.96
CA GLU A 324 -12.12 -11.41 -7.24
C GLU A 324 -12.09 -12.96 -7.12
N PRO A 325 -12.64 -13.68 -8.11
CA PRO A 325 -12.59 -15.13 -8.11
C PRO A 325 -11.14 -15.63 -8.22
N TYR A 326 -10.85 -16.75 -7.57
CA TYR A 326 -9.52 -17.35 -7.63
C TYR A 326 -9.26 -18.01 -8.99
N THR A 327 -8.02 -17.95 -9.46
CA THR A 327 -7.61 -18.59 -10.71
C THR A 327 -7.19 -20.05 -10.52
N SER A 328 -7.13 -20.81 -11.61
CA SER A 328 -6.60 -22.18 -11.62
C SER A 328 -5.16 -22.23 -11.11
N LEU A 329 -4.32 -21.27 -11.52
CA LEU A 329 -2.94 -21.14 -11.05
C LEU A 329 -2.85 -20.95 -9.53
N GLN A 330 -3.63 -20.02 -8.98
CA GLN A 330 -3.68 -19.79 -7.54
C GLN A 330 -4.08 -21.05 -6.78
N SER A 331 -5.03 -21.81 -7.32
CA SER A 331 -5.47 -23.09 -6.74
C SER A 331 -4.36 -24.13 -6.73
N TYR A 332 -3.62 -24.28 -7.84
CA TYR A 332 -2.47 -25.20 -7.91
C TYR A 332 -1.34 -24.79 -6.98
N MET A 333 -1.03 -23.50 -6.90
CA MET A 333 -0.01 -22.97 -6.00
C MET A 333 -0.39 -23.18 -4.53
N LEU A 334 -1.65 -22.94 -4.17
CA LEU A 334 -2.17 -23.20 -2.84
C LEU A 334 -2.03 -24.68 -2.47
N LEU A 335 -2.43 -25.59 -3.37
CA LEU A 335 -2.28 -27.04 -3.16
C LEU A 335 -0.80 -27.43 -2.98
N PHE A 336 0.09 -26.93 -3.83
CA PHE A 336 1.53 -27.15 -3.74
C PHE A 336 2.08 -26.73 -2.37
N PHE A 337 1.73 -25.54 -1.88
CA PHE A 337 2.19 -25.06 -0.60
C PHE A 337 1.59 -25.82 0.58
N ILE A 338 0.32 -26.24 0.51
CA ILE A 338 -0.28 -27.10 1.53
C ILE A 338 0.48 -28.43 1.64
N ILE A 339 0.82 -29.06 0.51
CA ILE A 339 1.62 -30.29 0.49
C ILE A 339 3.01 -30.04 1.09
N CYS A 340 3.68 -28.95 0.72
CA CYS A 340 4.98 -28.57 1.30
C CYS A 340 4.90 -28.39 2.83
N ILE A 341 3.83 -27.76 3.32
CA ILE A 341 3.60 -27.55 4.76
C ILE A 341 3.43 -28.89 5.47
N LEU A 342 2.59 -29.80 4.95
CA LEU A 342 2.37 -31.13 5.54
C LEU A 342 3.66 -31.95 5.60
N ILE A 343 4.42 -31.98 4.50
CA ILE A 343 5.72 -32.66 4.45
C ILE A 343 6.72 -32.00 5.41
N GLY A 344 6.78 -30.66 5.42
CA GLY A 344 7.66 -29.90 6.31
C GLY A 344 7.38 -30.16 7.79
N ILE A 345 6.10 -30.26 8.18
CA ILE A 345 5.68 -30.63 9.55
C ILE A 345 6.14 -32.06 9.86
N LEU A 346 5.89 -33.02 8.96
CA LEU A 346 6.30 -34.41 9.15
C LEU A 346 7.83 -34.54 9.31
N MET A 347 8.61 -33.82 8.52
CA MET A 347 10.07 -33.78 8.62
C MET A 347 10.53 -33.08 9.91
N ALA A 348 9.84 -32.03 10.37
CA ALA A 348 10.13 -31.37 11.65
C ALA A 348 9.87 -32.30 12.85
N VAL A 349 8.81 -33.10 12.80
CA VAL A 349 8.52 -34.12 13.83
C VAL A 349 9.59 -35.23 13.82
N ARG A 350 9.98 -35.74 12.64
CA ARG A 350 11.06 -36.73 12.53
C ARG A 350 12.41 -36.21 13.03
N TYR A 351 12.70 -34.93 12.81
CA TYR A 351 13.86 -34.25 13.39
C TYR A 351 13.80 -34.24 14.92
N GLN A 352 12.65 -33.87 15.52
CA GLN A 352 12.50 -33.88 16.98
C GLN A 352 12.64 -35.28 17.58
N GLN A 353 12.30 -36.32 16.82
CA GLN A 353 12.53 -37.72 17.19
C GLN A 353 13.99 -38.19 16.96
N ASN A 354 14.93 -37.27 16.69
CA ASN A 354 16.35 -37.53 16.37
C ASN A 354 16.57 -38.48 15.17
N ARG A 355 15.58 -38.63 14.27
CA ARG A 355 15.67 -39.49 13.08
C ARG A 355 16.20 -38.78 11.83
N LEU A 356 16.44 -37.47 11.90
CA LEU A 356 16.88 -36.66 10.77
C LEU A 356 17.88 -35.59 11.22
N SER A 357 18.94 -35.35 10.44
CA SER A 357 19.90 -34.27 10.72
C SER A 357 19.42 -32.93 10.15
N LYS A 358 19.68 -31.84 10.89
CA LYS A 358 19.29 -30.47 10.52
C LYS A 358 19.97 -29.96 9.24
N ASN A 359 21.10 -30.55 8.87
CA ASN A 359 21.89 -30.17 7.71
C ASN A 359 21.55 -30.98 6.45
N GLU A 360 20.59 -31.92 6.52
CA GLU A 360 20.17 -32.63 5.32
C GLU A 360 19.54 -31.66 4.31
N PRO A 361 19.92 -31.75 3.02
CA PRO A 361 19.45 -30.83 2.00
C PRO A 361 17.93 -30.91 1.81
N SER A 362 17.36 -32.12 1.88
CA SER A 362 15.92 -32.35 1.80
C SER A 362 15.15 -31.61 2.90
N TYR A 363 15.67 -31.65 4.14
CA TYR A 363 15.10 -30.96 5.29
C TYR A 363 15.15 -29.44 5.11
N VAL A 364 16.30 -28.91 4.71
CA VAL A 364 16.48 -27.46 4.52
C VAL A 364 15.52 -26.93 3.44
N VAL A 365 15.41 -27.62 2.30
CA VAL A 365 14.54 -27.20 1.20
C VAL A 365 13.06 -27.31 1.62
N MET A 366 12.61 -28.45 2.14
CA MET A 366 11.18 -28.63 2.47
C MET A 366 10.72 -27.72 3.60
N VAL A 367 11.51 -27.51 4.65
CA VAL A 367 11.15 -26.59 5.73
C VAL A 367 11.14 -25.13 5.23
N SER A 368 12.05 -24.76 4.33
CA SER A 368 12.06 -23.42 3.73
C SER A 368 10.84 -23.20 2.84
N LEU A 369 10.45 -24.19 2.03
CA LEU A 369 9.23 -24.14 1.20
C LEU A 369 7.96 -24.15 2.05
N ALA A 370 7.91 -24.91 3.14
CA ALA A 370 6.78 -24.91 4.06
C ALA A 370 6.57 -23.52 4.70
N LYS A 371 7.67 -22.89 5.16
CA LYS A 371 7.62 -21.52 5.70
C LYS A 371 7.23 -20.50 4.65
N LEU A 372 7.77 -20.62 3.44
CA LEU A 372 7.38 -19.78 2.31
C LEU A 372 5.88 -19.90 2.05
N GLY A 373 5.34 -21.12 2.01
CA GLY A 373 3.92 -21.39 1.83
C GLY A 373 3.03 -20.76 2.89
N LEU A 374 3.40 -20.86 4.17
CA LEU A 374 2.68 -20.17 5.26
C LEU A 374 2.65 -18.65 5.06
N ILE A 375 3.77 -18.06 4.63
CA ILE A 375 3.87 -16.63 4.37
C ILE A 375 3.02 -16.24 3.15
N MET A 376 3.04 -17.03 2.07
CA MET A 376 2.22 -16.78 0.87
C MET A 376 0.72 -16.87 1.17
N ILE A 377 0.29 -17.87 1.96
CA ILE A 377 -1.11 -17.98 2.42
C ILE A 377 -1.49 -16.76 3.25
N TYR A 378 -0.63 -16.32 4.17
CA TYR A 378 -0.88 -15.12 4.96
C TYR A 378 -1.03 -13.88 4.07
N PHE A 379 -0.15 -13.68 3.09
CA PHE A 379 -0.26 -12.53 2.17
C PHE A 379 -1.56 -12.58 1.36
N TYR A 380 -1.96 -13.78 0.90
CA TYR A 380 -3.20 -13.95 0.15
C TYR A 380 -4.42 -13.55 1.01
N ILE A 381 -4.45 -13.95 2.28
CA ILE A 381 -5.51 -13.56 3.22
C ILE A 381 -5.52 -12.04 3.43
N CYS A 382 -4.37 -11.41 3.66
CA CYS A 382 -4.26 -9.96 3.90
C CYS A 382 -4.71 -9.11 2.71
N ASP A 383 -4.31 -9.49 1.50
CA ASP A 383 -4.48 -8.64 0.33
C ASP A 383 -5.68 -9.02 -0.53
N ARG A 384 -5.83 -10.32 -0.86
CA ARG A 384 -6.81 -10.81 -1.84
C ARG A 384 -8.17 -11.13 -1.25
N THR A 385 -8.31 -11.14 0.07
CA THR A 385 -9.59 -11.40 0.73
C THR A 385 -10.06 -10.18 1.53
N ASN A 386 -11.35 -10.14 1.86
CA ASN A 386 -11.93 -9.19 2.80
C ASN A 386 -11.92 -9.73 4.24
N PHE A 387 -11.05 -10.70 4.53
CA PHE A 387 -10.95 -11.29 5.87
C PHE A 387 -10.43 -10.27 6.88
N PHE A 388 -9.34 -9.58 6.54
CA PHE A 388 -8.85 -8.44 7.30
C PHE A 388 -9.40 -7.13 6.73
N MET A 389 -9.55 -6.15 7.61
CA MET A 389 -10.11 -4.85 7.29
C MET A 389 -9.11 -4.00 6.50
N LYS A 390 -9.63 -3.10 5.66
CA LYS A 390 -8.83 -2.22 4.81
C LYS A 390 -9.32 -0.78 4.94
N GLU A 391 -8.40 0.18 4.95
CA GLU A 391 -8.70 1.62 4.99
C GLU A 391 -8.00 2.35 3.84
N ASN A 392 -8.61 3.44 3.37
CA ASN A 392 -8.00 4.31 2.37
C ASN A 392 -6.75 4.98 2.95
N LYS A 393 -5.74 5.16 2.09
CA LYS A 393 -4.53 5.90 2.44
C LYS A 393 -4.86 7.34 2.78
N TYR A 394 -4.12 7.87 3.74
CA TYR A 394 -4.29 9.24 4.20
C TYR A 394 -2.94 9.90 4.37
N TYR A 395 -2.81 11.10 3.78
CA TYR A 395 -1.65 11.96 3.94
C TYR A 395 -1.95 13.12 4.88
N SER A 396 -1.13 13.26 5.91
CA SER A 396 -0.91 14.50 6.65
C SER A 396 0.58 14.76 6.81
N ASP A 397 0.95 16.03 6.98
CA ASP A 397 2.35 16.40 7.21
C ASP A 397 2.88 15.74 8.49
N ALA A 398 2.08 15.70 9.56
CA ALA A 398 2.46 15.03 10.81
C ALA A 398 2.63 13.52 10.64
N SER A 399 1.70 12.84 9.95
CA SER A 399 1.79 11.39 9.74
C SER A 399 3.00 10.96 8.90
N PHE A 400 3.52 11.85 8.04
CA PHE A 400 4.71 11.58 7.25
C PHE A 400 6.00 11.96 7.99
N TRP A 401 6.10 13.20 8.49
CA TRP A 401 7.36 13.71 9.06
C TRP A 401 7.69 13.16 10.45
N LEU A 402 6.69 12.83 11.28
CA LEU A 402 6.95 12.27 12.62
C LEU A 402 7.63 10.89 12.54
N PRO A 403 7.14 9.89 11.76
CA PRO A 403 7.84 8.63 11.60
C PRO A 403 9.23 8.78 10.98
N VAL A 404 9.39 9.68 9.99
CA VAL A 404 10.70 9.99 9.39
C VAL A 404 11.67 10.49 10.47
N GLY A 405 11.28 11.51 11.24
CA GLY A 405 12.09 12.06 12.33
C GLY A 405 12.46 10.99 13.37
N TYR A 406 11.48 10.17 13.80
CA TYR A 406 11.70 9.10 14.77
C TYR A 406 12.72 8.07 14.28
N VAL A 407 12.61 7.61 13.03
CA VAL A 407 13.54 6.63 12.44
C VAL A 407 14.94 7.20 12.31
N PHE A 408 15.10 8.49 11.96
CA PHE A 408 16.40 9.15 11.91
C PHE A 408 17.04 9.30 13.29
N VAL A 409 16.26 9.67 14.32
CA VAL A 409 16.75 9.74 15.70
C VAL A 409 17.24 8.36 16.16
N LEU A 410 16.48 7.30 15.93
CA LEU A 410 16.91 5.93 16.21
C LEU A 410 18.20 5.57 15.44
N GLY A 411 18.25 5.88 14.14
CA GLY A 411 19.41 5.61 13.31
C GLY A 411 20.70 6.24 13.84
N LEU A 412 20.63 7.47 14.37
CA LEU A 412 21.77 8.16 14.97
C LEU A 412 22.25 7.49 16.26
N PHE A 413 21.34 6.99 17.10
CA PHE A 413 21.69 6.29 18.35
C PHE A 413 22.44 4.97 18.11
N PHE A 414 22.15 4.25 17.01
CA PHE A 414 22.79 2.98 16.67
C PHE A 414 24.00 3.16 15.73
N THR A 415 24.84 4.17 15.96
CA THR A 415 26.05 4.41 15.15
C THR A 415 27.24 3.62 15.69
N GLU A 416 27.88 2.83 14.82
CA GLU A 416 29.05 2.00 15.14
C GLU A 416 30.25 2.35 14.24
N GLU A 417 31.45 1.92 14.64
CA GLU A 417 32.66 2.07 13.84
C GLU A 417 32.83 0.90 12.85
N SER A 418 33.09 1.24 11.59
CA SER A 418 33.35 0.29 10.51
C SER A 418 34.82 -0.14 10.53
N ARG A 419 35.05 -1.41 10.16
CA ARG A 419 36.40 -1.95 9.93
C ARG A 419 36.98 -1.54 8.59
N TYR A 420 36.18 -0.94 7.70
CA TYR A 420 36.57 -0.58 6.36
C TYR A 420 36.75 0.94 6.23
N THR A 421 37.86 1.35 5.61
CA THR A 421 38.17 2.76 5.36
C THR A 421 37.87 3.19 3.92
N LYS A 422 37.63 2.24 3.01
CA LYS A 422 37.39 2.51 1.59
C LYS A 422 36.10 3.29 1.36
N VAL A 423 36.11 4.13 0.32
CA VAL A 423 34.94 4.90 -0.14
C VAL A 423 33.81 3.95 -0.52
N LEU A 424 32.59 4.22 -0.01
CA LEU A 424 31.39 3.41 -0.29
C LEU A 424 31.59 1.91 -0.07
N HIS A 425 32.23 1.55 1.04
CA HIS A 425 32.29 0.15 1.46
C HIS A 425 30.90 -0.40 1.80
N ARG A 426 30.83 -1.73 1.98
CA ARG A 426 29.55 -2.44 2.10
C ARG A 426 28.64 -1.89 3.21
N ASP A 427 29.18 -1.67 4.42
CA ASP A 427 28.38 -1.22 5.55
C ASP A 427 27.74 0.15 5.31
N GLN A 428 28.44 1.08 4.66
CA GLN A 428 27.86 2.35 4.20
C GLN A 428 26.80 2.17 3.10
N THR A 429 27.03 1.29 2.12
CA THR A 429 26.04 1.08 1.06
C THR A 429 24.78 0.42 1.61
N ASP A 430 24.91 -0.48 2.58
CA ASP A 430 23.78 -1.11 3.25
C ASP A 430 23.07 -0.09 4.16
N GLU A 431 23.82 0.75 4.90
CA GLU A 431 23.24 1.89 5.65
C GLU A 431 22.43 2.81 4.73
N TRP A 432 23.01 3.18 3.58
CA TRP A 432 22.36 4.08 2.62
C TRP A 432 21.06 3.49 2.09
N LYS A 433 21.08 2.22 1.67
CA LYS A 433 19.86 1.51 1.27
C LYS A 433 18.83 1.48 2.40
N GLY A 434 19.27 1.21 3.63
CA GLY A 434 18.38 1.12 4.79
C GLY A 434 17.54 2.36 5.03
N TRP A 435 18.18 3.53 5.17
CA TRP A 435 17.44 4.76 5.42
C TRP A 435 16.59 5.16 4.21
N MET A 436 17.08 4.97 2.98
CA MET A 436 16.28 5.21 1.78
C MET A 436 15.04 4.32 1.75
N GLN A 437 15.18 3.03 2.09
CA GLN A 437 14.07 2.08 2.13
C GLN A 437 13.01 2.52 3.12
N LEU A 438 13.40 2.91 4.34
CA LEU A 438 12.46 3.33 5.37
C LEU A 438 11.67 4.58 4.96
N ILE A 439 12.29 5.54 4.27
CA ILE A 439 11.58 6.70 3.73
C ILE A 439 10.58 6.28 2.63
N ILE A 440 10.99 5.43 1.69
CA ILE A 440 10.10 4.95 0.60
C ILE A 440 8.89 4.20 1.20
N LEU A 441 9.13 3.39 2.22
CA LEU A 441 8.10 2.66 2.94
C LEU A 441 7.09 3.61 3.62
N ILE A 442 7.56 4.61 4.38
CA ILE A 442 6.69 5.61 5.02
C ILE A 442 5.91 6.38 3.96
N TYR A 443 6.57 6.80 2.87
CA TYR A 443 5.96 7.49 1.74
C TYR A 443 4.78 6.71 1.14
N ASN A 444 4.96 5.40 0.91
CA ASN A 444 3.92 4.55 0.34
C ASN A 444 2.77 4.28 1.31
N LEU A 445 3.06 4.14 2.61
CA LEU A 445 2.07 3.90 3.66
C LEU A 445 1.17 5.12 3.86
N THR A 446 1.74 6.32 3.93
CA THR A 446 1.00 7.57 4.19
C THR A 446 0.40 8.18 2.92
N GLY A 447 0.52 7.54 1.76
CA GLY A 447 0.02 8.12 0.50
C GLY A 447 0.64 9.47 0.14
N ALA A 448 1.90 9.72 0.53
CA ALA A 448 2.58 11.00 0.33
C ALA A 448 2.87 11.34 -1.14
N SER A 449 2.50 10.44 -2.07
CA SER A 449 2.52 10.66 -3.52
C SER A 449 1.66 11.82 -3.98
N LEU A 450 0.66 12.23 -3.18
CA LEU A 450 -0.18 13.40 -3.44
C LEU A 450 0.61 14.71 -3.40
N LYS A 451 1.67 14.79 -2.58
CA LYS A 451 2.55 15.96 -2.51
C LYS A 451 3.70 15.80 -3.50
N VAL A 452 3.64 16.56 -4.59
CA VAL A 452 4.65 16.53 -5.69
C VAL A 452 6.07 16.71 -5.16
N SER A 453 6.29 17.63 -4.22
CA SER A 453 7.62 17.86 -3.63
C SER A 453 8.22 16.62 -2.98
N ILE A 454 7.42 15.85 -2.21
CA ILE A 454 7.89 14.62 -1.57
C ILE A 454 8.13 13.55 -2.64
N ALA A 455 7.21 13.41 -3.60
CA ALA A 455 7.34 12.47 -4.70
C ALA A 455 8.62 12.69 -5.53
N ASN A 456 9.02 13.94 -5.78
CA ASN A 456 10.28 14.29 -6.47
C ASN A 456 11.51 13.83 -5.68
N HIS A 457 11.53 14.04 -4.36
CA HIS A 457 12.63 13.58 -3.51
C HIS A 457 12.72 12.05 -3.45
N VAL A 458 11.58 11.36 -3.33
CA VAL A 458 11.52 9.89 -3.35
C VAL A 458 12.01 9.35 -4.70
N GLN A 459 11.70 10.02 -5.80
CA GLN A 459 12.22 9.64 -7.12
C GLN A 459 13.75 9.74 -7.20
N ILE A 460 14.39 10.72 -6.53
CA ILE A 460 15.85 10.76 -6.39
C ILE A 460 16.37 9.56 -5.59
N LEU A 461 15.67 9.12 -4.55
CA LEU A 461 16.07 7.94 -3.78
C LEU A 461 16.00 6.66 -4.65
N ILE A 462 14.98 6.53 -5.50
CA ILE A 462 14.88 5.42 -6.47
C ILE A 462 16.03 5.48 -7.48
N ALA A 463 16.37 6.67 -7.99
CA ALA A 463 17.53 6.88 -8.85
C ALA A 463 18.85 6.53 -8.15
N ALA A 464 18.99 6.87 -6.86
CA ALA A 464 20.15 6.53 -6.03
C ALA A 464 20.30 5.01 -5.84
N TYR A 465 19.20 4.28 -5.70
CA TYR A 465 19.21 2.82 -5.67
C TYR A 465 19.77 2.22 -6.97
N LEU A 466 19.33 2.72 -8.13
CA LEU A 466 19.82 2.26 -9.43
C LEU A 466 21.28 2.67 -9.66
N PHE A 467 21.68 3.86 -9.20
CA PHE A 467 23.07 4.29 -9.16
C PHE A 467 23.93 3.31 -8.35
N LEU A 468 23.48 2.90 -7.16
CA LEU A 468 24.18 1.92 -6.33
C LEU A 468 24.28 0.55 -7.01
N THR A 469 23.26 0.12 -7.75
CA THR A 469 23.29 -1.09 -8.59
C THR A 469 24.40 -0.97 -9.63
N GLY A 470 24.45 0.14 -10.39
CA GLY A 470 25.50 0.39 -11.38
C GLY A 470 26.91 0.41 -10.77
N TYR A 471 27.08 1.15 -9.67
CA TYR A 471 28.35 1.25 -8.94
C TYR A 471 28.81 -0.11 -8.41
N GLY A 472 27.97 -0.78 -7.63
CA GLY A 472 28.34 -2.00 -6.91
C GLY A 472 28.66 -3.17 -7.84
N HIS A 473 27.85 -3.37 -8.89
CA HIS A 473 28.09 -4.46 -9.83
C HIS A 473 29.29 -4.21 -10.74
N PHE A 474 29.51 -2.96 -11.20
CA PHE A 474 30.72 -2.62 -11.95
C PHE A 474 31.97 -2.80 -11.10
N TYR A 475 31.99 -2.24 -9.89
CA TYR A 475 33.12 -2.35 -8.97
C TYR A 475 33.45 -3.81 -8.65
N TYR A 476 32.44 -4.64 -8.42
CA TYR A 476 32.60 -6.07 -8.17
C TYR A 476 33.20 -6.80 -9.37
N LEU A 477 32.62 -6.64 -10.57
CA LEU A 477 33.06 -7.32 -11.80
C LEU A 477 34.45 -6.84 -12.27
N TRP A 478 34.82 -5.61 -11.94
CA TRP A 478 36.15 -5.06 -12.24
C TRP A 478 37.26 -5.78 -11.45
N HIS A 479 37.03 -6.00 -10.15
CA HIS A 479 38.03 -6.56 -9.24
C HIS A 479 37.99 -8.10 -9.17
N ARG A 480 36.83 -8.73 -9.37
CA ARG A 480 36.70 -10.19 -9.32
C ARG A 480 36.80 -10.80 -10.71
N SER A 481 37.64 -11.83 -10.83
CA SER A 481 37.75 -12.65 -12.04
C SER A 481 36.59 -13.65 -12.22
N ASP A 482 35.85 -13.95 -11.14
CA ASP A 482 34.72 -14.89 -11.12
C ASP A 482 33.42 -14.27 -11.67
N SER A 483 33.40 -14.03 -12.99
CA SER A 483 32.23 -13.56 -13.74
C SER A 483 31.54 -14.71 -14.49
N GLY A 484 31.54 -15.92 -13.91
CA GLY A 484 30.91 -17.07 -14.55
C GLY A 484 29.39 -16.92 -14.67
N LEU A 485 28.79 -17.59 -15.65
CA LEU A 485 27.33 -17.63 -15.85
C LEU A 485 26.58 -18.05 -14.58
N THR A 486 27.16 -18.96 -13.78
CA THR A 486 26.58 -19.39 -12.51
C THR A 486 26.34 -18.22 -11.56
N ARG A 487 27.29 -17.28 -11.46
CA ARG A 487 27.15 -16.12 -10.58
C ARG A 487 26.05 -15.17 -11.05
N TYR A 488 25.93 -15.00 -12.36
CA TYR A 488 24.85 -14.22 -12.96
C TYR A 488 23.48 -14.78 -12.57
N PHE A 489 23.26 -16.09 -12.75
CA PHE A 489 21.99 -16.73 -12.36
C PHE A 489 21.76 -16.71 -10.85
N GLN A 490 22.79 -16.78 -10.01
CA GLN A 490 22.63 -16.68 -8.54
C GLN A 490 22.13 -15.29 -8.12
N ILE A 491 22.65 -14.23 -8.75
CA ILE A 491 22.20 -12.87 -8.48
C ILE A 491 20.77 -12.68 -8.98
N LEU A 492 20.48 -13.10 -10.22
CA LEU A 492 19.11 -13.01 -10.75
C LEU A 492 18.11 -13.80 -9.92
N PHE A 493 18.44 -15.02 -9.47
CA PHE A 493 17.56 -15.79 -8.61
C PHE A 493 17.26 -15.05 -7.31
N ARG A 494 18.28 -14.49 -6.65
CA ARG A 494 18.09 -13.73 -5.41
C ARG A 494 17.22 -12.48 -5.60
N LEU A 495 17.35 -11.81 -6.73
CA LEU A 495 16.53 -10.63 -7.04
C LEU A 495 15.06 -11.00 -7.31
N ASN A 496 14.83 -12.12 -8.00
CA ASN A 496 13.53 -12.41 -8.61
C ASN A 496 12.70 -13.49 -7.91
N MET A 497 13.31 -14.34 -7.09
CA MET A 497 12.63 -15.51 -6.51
C MET A 497 11.34 -15.14 -5.79
N LEU A 498 11.38 -14.14 -4.90
CA LEU A 498 10.21 -13.71 -4.15
C LEU A 498 9.12 -13.17 -5.09
N THR A 499 9.50 -12.30 -6.02
CA THR A 499 8.57 -11.66 -6.95
C THR A 499 7.89 -12.67 -7.87
N VAL A 500 8.64 -13.63 -8.42
CA VAL A 500 8.08 -14.68 -9.29
C VAL A 500 7.07 -15.54 -8.52
N VAL A 501 7.40 -15.94 -7.29
CA VAL A 501 6.47 -16.71 -6.43
C VAL A 501 5.21 -15.89 -6.13
N LEU A 502 5.36 -14.59 -5.85
CA LEU A 502 4.22 -13.71 -5.61
C LEU A 502 3.34 -13.51 -6.83
N CYS A 503 3.92 -13.35 -8.03
CA CYS A 503 3.13 -13.26 -9.26
C CYS A 503 2.21 -14.49 -9.40
N MET A 504 2.73 -15.69 -9.14
CA MET A 504 1.96 -16.94 -9.18
C MET A 504 0.90 -17.05 -8.08
N CYS A 505 1.20 -16.59 -6.86
CA CYS A 505 0.25 -16.68 -5.73
C CYS A 505 -0.83 -15.59 -5.77
N MET A 506 -0.50 -14.41 -6.28
CA MET A 506 -1.37 -13.22 -6.24
C MET A 506 -2.08 -12.95 -7.56
N ASN A 507 -1.70 -13.64 -8.64
CA ASN A 507 -2.23 -13.40 -9.98
C ASN A 507 -2.07 -11.93 -10.41
N ARG A 508 -0.86 -11.42 -10.22
CA ARG A 508 -0.46 -10.06 -10.62
C ARG A 508 0.75 -10.12 -11.56
N PRO A 509 0.81 -9.23 -12.56
CA PRO A 509 1.85 -9.26 -13.58
C PRO A 509 3.19 -8.88 -12.96
N TYR A 510 4.29 -9.32 -13.56
CA TYR A 510 5.64 -9.04 -13.07
C TYR A 510 5.94 -7.53 -12.94
N GLN A 511 5.33 -6.72 -13.82
CA GLN A 511 5.42 -5.26 -13.79
C GLN A 511 4.77 -4.58 -12.57
N PHE A 512 3.85 -5.26 -11.87
CA PHE A 512 3.30 -4.74 -10.61
C PHE A 512 4.42 -4.47 -9.58
N TYR A 513 5.48 -5.27 -9.62
CA TYR A 513 6.67 -5.12 -8.78
C TYR A 513 7.80 -4.37 -9.49
N PHE A 514 7.47 -3.31 -10.24
CA PHE A 514 8.29 -2.60 -11.25
C PHE A 514 9.78 -2.43 -10.92
N TYR A 515 10.15 -2.25 -9.66
CA TYR A 515 11.55 -2.08 -9.23
C TYR A 515 12.40 -3.33 -9.52
N ILE A 516 11.86 -4.53 -9.32
CA ILE A 516 12.59 -5.80 -9.50
C ILE A 516 12.86 -6.11 -10.98
N PRO A 517 11.88 -6.00 -11.91
CA PRO A 517 12.13 -6.02 -13.36
C PRO A 517 13.21 -5.01 -13.78
N LEU A 518 13.13 -3.78 -13.27
CA LEU A 518 14.04 -2.70 -13.64
C LEU A 518 15.49 -2.98 -13.21
N VAL A 519 15.71 -3.39 -11.96
CA VAL A 519 17.04 -3.75 -11.45
C VAL A 519 17.60 -4.97 -12.17
N SER A 520 16.78 -5.99 -12.43
CA SER A 520 17.19 -7.19 -13.15
C SER A 520 17.59 -6.89 -14.60
N PHE A 521 16.83 -6.03 -15.29
CA PHE A 521 17.16 -5.54 -16.62
C PHE A 521 18.52 -4.82 -16.63
N TRP A 522 18.71 -3.83 -15.75
CA TRP A 522 19.96 -3.06 -15.71
C TRP A 522 21.17 -3.89 -15.29
N PHE A 523 20.99 -4.83 -14.35
CA PHE A 523 22.03 -5.79 -14.00
C PHE A 523 22.44 -6.64 -15.22
N THR A 524 21.46 -7.09 -16.02
CA THR A 524 21.70 -7.88 -17.23
C THR A 524 22.45 -7.06 -18.28
N VAL A 525 22.01 -5.83 -18.55
CA VAL A 525 22.69 -4.91 -19.48
C VAL A 525 24.14 -4.65 -19.04
N LEU A 526 24.36 -4.39 -17.75
CA LEU A 526 25.70 -4.14 -17.21
C LEU A 526 26.59 -5.39 -17.29
N TYR A 527 26.05 -6.56 -16.97
CA TYR A 527 26.78 -7.83 -17.08
C TYR A 527 27.20 -8.09 -18.54
N LEU A 528 26.28 -7.91 -19.49
CA LEU A 528 26.57 -8.04 -20.92
C LEU A 528 27.63 -7.04 -21.38
N LEU A 529 27.52 -5.77 -20.98
CA LEU A 529 28.50 -4.73 -21.32
C LEU A 529 29.94 -5.12 -20.93
N LEU A 530 30.11 -5.67 -19.72
CA LEU A 530 31.42 -6.00 -19.16
C LEU A 530 31.97 -7.32 -19.70
N ILE A 531 31.11 -8.31 -19.98
CA ILE A 531 31.55 -9.61 -20.48
C ILE A 531 31.79 -9.62 -22.00
N CYS A 532 31.09 -8.77 -22.77
CA CYS A 532 31.29 -8.64 -24.20
C CYS A 532 32.77 -8.33 -24.53
N PRO A 533 33.39 -9.00 -25.51
CA PRO A 533 34.78 -8.73 -25.88
C PRO A 533 35.01 -7.26 -26.30
N PRO A 534 36.14 -6.63 -25.94
CA PRO A 534 37.21 -7.14 -25.09
C PRO A 534 36.82 -7.10 -23.60
N ARG A 535 37.09 -8.19 -22.88
CA ARG A 535 36.91 -8.25 -21.43
C ARG A 535 38.05 -7.51 -20.74
N VAL A 536 37.69 -6.51 -19.94
CA VAL A 536 38.63 -5.68 -19.19
C VAL A 536 38.40 -5.90 -17.70
N THR A 537 39.46 -6.19 -16.98
CA THR A 537 39.48 -6.39 -15.52
C THR A 537 40.63 -5.58 -14.93
N ALA A 538 40.64 -5.40 -13.60
CA ALA A 538 41.74 -4.75 -12.89
C ALA A 538 43.11 -5.32 -13.33
N SER A 539 43.26 -6.64 -13.26
CA SER A 539 44.50 -7.34 -13.64
C SER A 539 44.91 -7.14 -15.11
N SER A 540 43.93 -7.15 -16.03
CA SER A 540 44.20 -6.97 -17.46
C SER A 540 44.60 -5.53 -17.79
N SER A 541 43.99 -4.56 -17.08
CA SER A 541 44.26 -3.12 -17.21
C SER A 541 45.58 -2.67 -16.56
N GLU A 542 46.11 -3.46 -15.63
CA GLU A 542 47.47 -3.26 -15.08
C GLU A 542 48.53 -3.58 -16.14
N ILE A 543 48.34 -4.68 -16.89
CA ILE A 543 49.28 -5.11 -17.94
C ILE A 543 49.17 -4.20 -19.17
N ARG A 544 47.97 -3.78 -19.56
CA ARG A 544 47.73 -2.93 -20.75
C ARG A 544 46.83 -1.72 -20.41
N PRO A 545 47.40 -0.52 -20.19
CA PRO A 545 46.61 0.67 -19.84
C PRO A 545 45.69 1.15 -20.97
N ALA A 546 45.98 0.82 -22.23
CA ALA A 546 45.08 1.12 -23.36
C ALA A 546 43.67 0.51 -23.19
N GLN A 547 43.49 -0.49 -22.32
CA GLN A 547 42.19 -1.10 -22.05
C GLN A 547 41.19 -0.16 -21.37
N TYR A 548 41.65 0.90 -20.71
CA TYR A 548 40.76 1.94 -20.18
C TYR A 548 39.94 2.60 -21.28
N LEU A 549 40.52 2.79 -22.47
CA LEU A 549 39.81 3.35 -23.62
C LEU A 549 38.66 2.43 -24.08
N TYR A 550 38.81 1.11 -24.01
CA TYR A 550 37.71 0.19 -24.34
C TYR A 550 36.53 0.32 -23.39
N ILE A 551 36.76 0.59 -22.10
CA ILE A 551 35.68 0.85 -21.14
C ILE A 551 34.97 2.16 -21.45
N ILE A 552 35.72 3.22 -21.77
CA ILE A 552 35.13 4.51 -22.15
C ILE A 552 34.27 4.35 -23.41
N LEU A 553 34.76 3.63 -24.42
CA LEU A 553 33.98 3.31 -25.62
C LEU A 553 32.72 2.49 -25.31
N LYS A 554 32.80 1.51 -24.41
CA LYS A 554 31.64 0.74 -23.96
C LYS A 554 30.60 1.59 -23.25
N ILE A 555 31.03 2.49 -22.35
CA ILE A 555 30.13 3.43 -21.64
C ILE A 555 29.46 4.38 -22.66
N LEU A 556 30.22 4.91 -23.62
CA LEU A 556 29.69 5.76 -24.69
C LEU A 556 28.66 4.99 -25.54
N ALA A 557 28.96 3.74 -25.92
CA ALA A 557 28.03 2.89 -26.66
C ALA A 557 26.74 2.64 -25.87
N LEU A 558 26.83 2.39 -24.56
CA LEU A 558 25.66 2.24 -23.69
C LEU A 558 24.82 3.53 -23.64
N PHE A 559 25.46 4.69 -23.54
CA PHE A 559 24.76 5.99 -23.52
C PHE A 559 24.03 6.26 -24.85
N ILE A 560 24.68 5.96 -25.98
CA ILE A 560 24.07 6.05 -27.32
C ILE A 560 22.88 5.09 -27.42
N PHE A 561 23.04 3.84 -26.98
CA PHE A 561 21.97 2.85 -26.99
C PHE A 561 20.74 3.30 -26.20
N ILE A 562 20.93 3.81 -24.98
CA ILE A 562 19.85 4.35 -24.14
C ILE A 562 19.16 5.53 -24.84
N THR A 563 19.93 6.42 -25.47
CA THR A 563 19.38 7.57 -26.18
C THR A 563 18.55 7.15 -27.39
N ILE A 564 18.99 6.14 -28.15
CA ILE A 564 18.23 5.59 -29.28
C ILE A 564 16.91 4.97 -28.81
N LEU A 565 16.95 4.16 -27.74
CA LEU A 565 15.75 3.59 -27.13
C LEU A 565 14.77 4.67 -26.66
N TYR A 566 15.26 5.74 -26.05
CA TYR A 566 14.44 6.85 -25.57
C TYR A 566 13.79 7.65 -26.71
N MET A 567 14.54 7.92 -27.79
CA MET A 567 14.04 8.75 -28.90
C MET A 567 13.09 7.99 -29.83
N SER A 568 13.09 6.66 -29.81
CA SER A 568 12.25 5.83 -30.68
C SER A 568 11.37 4.88 -29.87
N GLU A 569 10.15 5.34 -29.57
CA GLU A 569 9.10 4.53 -28.93
C GLU A 569 8.79 3.27 -29.76
N VAL A 570 8.72 3.38 -31.09
CA VAL A 570 8.52 2.23 -31.99
C VAL A 570 9.64 1.17 -31.85
N PHE A 571 10.89 1.60 -31.66
CA PHE A 571 12.00 0.67 -31.46
C PHE A 571 11.96 0.02 -30.08
N PHE A 572 11.58 0.79 -29.06
CA PHE A 572 11.35 0.28 -27.71
C PHE A 572 10.26 -0.81 -27.71
N ASP A 573 9.09 -0.51 -28.28
CA ASP A 573 7.96 -1.44 -28.38
C ASP A 573 8.37 -2.72 -29.11
N LYS A 574 9.09 -2.61 -30.24
CA LYS A 574 9.57 -3.80 -30.96
C LYS A 574 10.49 -4.67 -30.11
N ILE A 575 11.38 -4.09 -29.31
CA ILE A 575 12.28 -4.88 -28.46
C ILE A 575 11.50 -5.59 -27.36
N PHE A 576 10.64 -4.86 -26.64
CA PHE A 576 10.01 -5.37 -25.41
C PHE A 576 8.72 -6.15 -25.66
N LEU A 577 8.00 -5.92 -26.75
CA LEU A 577 6.79 -6.66 -27.13
C LEU A 577 7.07 -7.92 -27.99
N THR A 578 8.33 -8.20 -28.31
CA THR A 578 8.70 -9.41 -29.06
C THR A 578 8.65 -10.66 -28.17
N ARG A 579 8.04 -11.74 -28.67
CA ARG A 579 8.05 -13.05 -28.00
C ARG A 579 9.44 -13.68 -28.09
N PRO A 580 9.93 -14.35 -27.03
CA PRO A 580 9.15 -14.93 -25.94
C PRO A 580 9.03 -14.09 -24.65
N TRP A 581 9.71 -12.94 -24.52
CA TRP A 581 9.78 -12.22 -23.23
C TRP A 581 8.71 -11.14 -23.04
N LYS A 582 7.75 -11.01 -23.96
CA LYS A 582 6.70 -9.98 -23.93
C LYS A 582 6.05 -9.84 -22.56
N ALA A 583 5.57 -10.93 -21.94
CA ALA A 583 4.80 -10.81 -20.71
C ALA A 583 5.64 -10.50 -19.46
N LEU A 584 6.97 -10.42 -19.57
CA LEU A 584 7.80 -9.79 -18.55
C LEU A 584 7.63 -8.28 -18.49
N PHE A 585 7.20 -7.61 -19.57
CA PHE A 585 7.24 -6.16 -19.73
C PHE A 585 5.87 -5.50 -19.82
N VAL A 586 4.80 -6.28 -19.65
CA VAL A 586 3.44 -5.85 -19.96
C VAL A 586 2.54 -6.06 -18.73
N THR A 587 1.49 -5.24 -18.60
CA THR A 587 0.46 -5.35 -17.55
C THR A 587 -0.62 -6.39 -17.91
N THR A 588 -1.61 -6.57 -17.05
CA THR A 588 -2.76 -7.46 -17.30
C THR A 588 -3.57 -7.08 -18.54
N ASP A 589 -3.59 -5.79 -18.89
CA ASP A 589 -4.36 -5.25 -20.01
C ASP A 589 -3.56 -5.21 -21.32
N ASP A 590 -2.46 -5.96 -21.38
CA ASP A 590 -1.51 -5.98 -22.50
C ASP A 590 -0.83 -4.61 -22.77
N ASP A 591 -0.71 -3.75 -21.75
CA ASP A 591 -0.11 -2.41 -21.84
C ASP A 591 1.36 -2.35 -21.40
N ILE A 592 2.22 -1.73 -22.21
CA ILE A 592 3.65 -1.50 -21.98
C ILE A 592 3.96 -0.16 -21.30
N HIS A 593 2.98 0.75 -21.23
CA HIS A 593 3.18 2.13 -20.79
C HIS A 593 3.88 2.23 -19.44
N GLU A 594 3.51 1.38 -18.47
CA GLU A 594 4.14 1.39 -17.13
C GLU A 594 5.64 1.05 -17.21
N TRP A 595 6.03 0.04 -18.00
CA TRP A 595 7.43 -0.32 -18.19
C TRP A 595 8.21 0.82 -18.85
N TRP A 596 7.67 1.38 -19.94
CA TRP A 596 8.27 2.52 -20.65
C TRP A 596 8.46 3.72 -19.71
N TYR A 597 7.41 4.07 -18.97
CA TYR A 597 7.43 5.19 -18.03
C TYR A 597 8.50 5.04 -16.95
N ARG A 598 8.55 3.87 -16.28
CA ARG A 598 9.53 3.59 -15.20
C ARG A 598 10.96 3.53 -15.71
N TRP A 599 11.16 2.98 -16.90
CA TRP A 599 12.47 2.94 -17.57
C TRP A 599 12.92 4.35 -17.97
N LYS A 600 12.05 5.13 -18.63
CA LYS A 600 12.30 6.52 -19.07
C LYS A 600 12.75 7.40 -17.89
N LEU A 601 12.09 7.28 -16.75
CA LEU A 601 12.37 8.05 -15.53
C LEU A 601 13.82 7.91 -15.02
N ASN A 602 14.41 6.72 -15.11
CA ASN A 602 15.71 6.41 -14.50
C ASN A 602 16.80 6.03 -15.53
N ARG A 603 16.61 6.41 -16.79
CA ARG A 603 17.40 5.93 -17.93
C ARG A 603 18.92 6.11 -17.80
N PHE A 604 19.40 7.11 -17.06
CA PHE A 604 20.84 7.37 -16.89
C PHE A 604 21.40 6.98 -15.52
N SER A 605 20.57 6.68 -14.52
CA SER A 605 21.01 6.51 -13.13
C SER A 605 22.07 5.41 -12.97
N VAL A 606 21.90 4.28 -13.66
CA VAL A 606 22.85 3.16 -13.64
C VAL A 606 24.17 3.54 -14.32
N VAL A 607 24.09 4.27 -15.44
CA VAL A 607 25.28 4.74 -16.18
C VAL A 607 26.09 5.71 -15.32
N TYR A 608 25.43 6.61 -14.58
CA TYR A 608 26.10 7.47 -13.60
C TYR A 608 26.82 6.66 -12.52
N GLY A 609 26.21 5.57 -12.03
CA GLY A 609 26.86 4.65 -11.08
C GLY A 609 28.11 3.98 -11.65
N VAL A 610 28.05 3.54 -12.91
CA VAL A 610 29.19 2.95 -13.64
C VAL A 610 30.31 3.97 -13.83
N ILE A 611 29.99 5.18 -14.30
CA ILE A 611 30.96 6.26 -14.49
C ILE A 611 31.62 6.62 -13.16
N PHE A 612 30.83 6.75 -12.09
CA PHE A 612 31.34 7.07 -10.77
C PHE A 612 32.26 5.97 -10.23
N SER A 613 31.88 4.69 -10.39
CA SER A 613 32.75 3.58 -10.01
C SER A 613 34.07 3.60 -10.78
N PHE A 614 34.02 3.87 -12.09
CA PHE A 614 35.21 3.97 -12.92
C PHE A 614 36.11 5.13 -12.50
N ALA A 615 35.52 6.29 -12.19
CA ALA A 615 36.23 7.46 -11.72
C ALA A 615 36.93 7.21 -10.37
N ILE A 616 36.26 6.55 -9.41
CA ILE A 616 36.89 6.16 -8.13
C ILE A 616 38.08 5.23 -8.35
N ILE A 617 37.93 4.22 -9.21
CA ILE A 617 39.02 3.27 -9.51
C ILE A 617 40.24 3.99 -10.09
N LEU A 618 40.02 4.93 -11.01
CA LEU A 618 41.11 5.75 -11.57
C LEU A 618 41.72 6.67 -10.52
N ALA A 619 40.90 7.31 -9.70
CA ALA A 619 41.37 8.21 -8.64
C ALA A 619 42.21 7.46 -7.59
N GLN A 620 41.82 6.23 -7.22
CA GLN A 620 42.60 5.33 -6.37
C GLN A 620 43.93 4.94 -7.03
N ARG A 621 43.92 4.61 -8.33
CA ARG A 621 45.14 4.21 -9.07
C ARG A 621 46.17 5.35 -9.19
N TYR A 622 45.71 6.58 -9.41
CA TYR A 622 46.59 7.75 -9.54
C TYR A 622 46.87 8.44 -8.19
N ASN A 623 46.50 7.82 -7.06
CA ASN A 623 46.67 8.37 -5.71
C ASN A 623 46.08 9.78 -5.54
N LEU A 624 45.00 10.09 -6.26
CA LEU A 624 44.24 11.34 -6.11
C LEU A 624 43.37 11.32 -4.85
N ILE A 625 43.06 10.12 -4.37
CA ILE A 625 42.25 9.83 -3.19
C ILE A 625 43.06 8.90 -2.29
N ASP A 626 43.13 9.22 -1.00
CA ASP A 626 43.69 8.36 0.04
C ASP A 626 42.57 7.81 0.94
N ASP A 627 42.16 6.58 0.69
CA ASP A 627 41.09 5.89 1.42
C ASP A 627 41.60 4.72 2.28
N ASN A 628 42.92 4.61 2.47
CA ASN A 628 43.54 3.57 3.28
C ASN A 628 43.71 3.97 4.75
N ASN A 629 43.49 5.26 5.07
CA ASN A 629 43.62 5.79 6.42
C ASN A 629 42.31 6.41 6.94
N HIS A 630 42.34 6.82 8.21
CA HIS A 630 41.26 7.54 8.88
C HIS A 630 41.30 9.05 8.63
N SER A 631 42.17 9.54 7.74
CA SER A 631 42.30 10.96 7.44
C SER A 631 41.31 11.39 6.34
N ASN A 632 41.31 12.69 6.01
CA ASN A 632 40.49 13.21 4.93
C ASN A 632 40.85 12.55 3.59
N LEU A 633 39.83 12.31 2.77
CA LEU A 633 39.98 11.61 1.49
C LEU A 633 40.94 12.30 0.51
N ILE A 634 41.01 13.62 0.61
CA ILE A 634 41.81 14.52 -0.23
C ILE A 634 42.40 15.61 0.67
N SER A 635 43.37 16.38 0.17
CA SER A 635 43.98 17.50 0.89
C SER A 635 42.93 18.43 1.54
N PRO A 636 43.15 18.94 2.77
CA PRO A 636 42.12 19.65 3.54
C PRO A 636 41.48 20.84 2.81
N ARG A 637 42.24 21.61 2.03
CA ARG A 637 41.72 22.76 1.26
C ARG A 637 40.73 22.31 0.18
N LEU A 638 41.11 21.28 -0.58
CA LEU A 638 40.26 20.72 -1.62
C LEU A 638 39.06 19.97 -1.01
N ALA A 639 39.23 19.39 0.18
CA ALA A 639 38.17 18.74 0.94
C ALA A 639 37.06 19.73 1.34
N VAL A 640 37.43 20.91 1.88
CA VAL A 640 36.47 21.96 2.23
C VAL A 640 35.77 22.50 0.98
N PHE A 641 36.52 22.78 -0.09
CA PHE A 641 35.94 23.29 -1.34
C PHE A 641 34.94 22.33 -1.97
N SER A 642 35.29 21.05 -2.08
CA SER A 642 34.39 20.03 -2.63
C SER A 642 33.19 19.75 -1.73
N SER A 643 33.34 19.83 -0.40
CA SER A 643 32.21 19.77 0.54
C SER A 643 31.25 20.94 0.35
N PHE A 644 31.76 22.15 0.17
CA PHE A 644 30.94 23.35 -0.07
C PHE A 644 30.17 23.24 -1.39
N LEU A 645 30.83 22.82 -2.48
CA LEU A 645 30.18 22.62 -3.77
C LEU A 645 29.11 21.51 -3.72
N ALA A 646 29.39 20.40 -3.03
CA ALA A 646 28.43 19.33 -2.79
C ALA A 646 27.21 19.80 -2.02
N PHE A 647 27.41 20.64 -0.99
CA PHE A 647 26.33 21.21 -0.20
C PHE A 647 25.46 22.18 -1.00
N ILE A 648 26.05 23.06 -1.82
CA ILE A 648 25.31 23.92 -2.75
C ILE A 648 24.50 23.07 -3.75
N GLY A 649 25.10 22.02 -4.31
CA GLY A 649 24.42 21.13 -5.24
C GLY A 649 23.19 20.44 -4.63
N LEU A 650 23.30 20.00 -3.37
CA LEU A 650 22.17 19.44 -2.62
C LEU A 650 21.07 20.48 -2.38
N ILE A 651 21.41 21.67 -1.89
CA ILE A 651 20.44 22.74 -1.67
C ILE A 651 19.74 23.12 -2.97
N ALA A 652 20.49 23.35 -4.04
CA ALA A 652 19.92 23.73 -5.33
C ALA A 652 18.95 22.66 -5.85
N SER A 653 19.30 21.38 -5.71
CA SER A 653 18.43 20.25 -6.08
C SER A 653 17.16 20.22 -5.23
N THR A 654 17.28 20.37 -3.92
CA THR A 654 16.13 20.39 -2.99
C THR A 654 15.20 21.58 -3.26
N VAL A 655 15.76 22.78 -3.44
CA VAL A 655 14.98 23.99 -3.77
C VAL A 655 14.24 23.79 -5.08
N TYR A 656 14.89 23.27 -6.12
CA TYR A 656 14.24 22.95 -7.39
C TYR A 656 13.07 21.97 -7.20
N ASN A 657 13.28 20.88 -6.44
CA ASN A 657 12.24 19.86 -6.22
C ASN A 657 11.04 20.37 -5.42
N ILE A 658 11.23 21.36 -4.54
CA ILE A 658 10.16 22.01 -3.77
C ILE A 658 9.36 22.98 -4.66
N LEU A 659 10.05 23.75 -5.50
CA LEU A 659 9.43 24.76 -6.36
C LEU A 659 8.74 24.14 -7.59
N CYS A 660 9.13 22.95 -8.01
CA CYS A 660 8.59 22.29 -9.18
C CYS A 660 7.18 21.72 -8.91
N GLN A 661 6.16 22.32 -9.54
CA GLN A 661 4.75 21.96 -9.34
C GLN A 661 4.23 20.91 -10.33
N ASN A 662 4.73 20.92 -11.58
CA ASN A 662 4.28 20.00 -12.62
C ASN A 662 5.09 18.69 -12.62
N LYS A 663 4.50 17.62 -12.07
CA LYS A 663 5.13 16.30 -11.92
C LYS A 663 5.80 15.78 -13.21
N THR A 664 5.17 15.97 -14.36
CA THR A 664 5.70 15.45 -15.65
C THR A 664 6.98 16.17 -16.05
N GLU A 665 6.99 17.49 -16.02
CA GLU A 665 8.17 18.30 -16.33
C GLU A 665 9.30 18.06 -15.33
N CYS A 666 8.98 17.99 -14.03
CA CYS A 666 9.98 17.72 -12.99
C CYS A 666 10.71 16.40 -13.27
N TYR A 667 9.96 15.35 -13.62
CA TYR A 667 10.50 14.02 -13.85
C TYR A 667 11.37 13.92 -15.11
N GLU A 668 11.03 14.66 -16.15
CA GLU A 668 11.90 14.73 -17.34
C GLU A 668 13.26 15.34 -17.00
N LEU A 669 13.29 16.47 -16.29
CA LEU A 669 14.55 17.09 -15.89
C LEU A 669 15.31 16.22 -14.88
N LEU A 670 14.60 15.62 -13.90
CA LEU A 670 15.17 14.81 -12.83
C LEU A 670 15.99 13.63 -13.35
N SER A 671 15.57 13.03 -14.47
CA SER A 671 16.31 11.95 -15.12
C SER A 671 17.75 12.34 -15.51
N TYR A 672 18.01 13.63 -15.78
CA TYR A 672 19.33 14.18 -16.07
C TYR A 672 20.07 14.70 -14.82
N ILE A 673 19.36 15.41 -13.94
CA ILE A 673 20.00 16.12 -12.82
C ILE A 673 20.13 15.29 -11.54
N SER A 674 19.52 14.09 -11.47
CA SER A 674 19.56 13.21 -10.28
C SER A 674 20.97 12.86 -9.81
N VAL A 675 21.98 12.92 -10.68
CA VAL A 675 23.39 12.68 -10.33
C VAL A 675 23.95 13.72 -9.35
N ILE A 676 23.48 14.97 -9.41
CA ILE A 676 23.98 16.08 -8.58
C ILE A 676 23.76 15.80 -7.08
N PRO A 677 22.52 15.55 -6.60
CA PRO A 677 22.31 15.25 -5.19
C PRO A 677 22.93 13.90 -4.78
N ILE A 678 22.98 12.91 -5.67
CA ILE A 678 23.60 11.60 -5.40
C ILE A 678 25.10 11.75 -5.12
N VAL A 679 25.84 12.39 -6.04
CA VAL A 679 27.29 12.60 -5.89
C VAL A 679 27.56 13.58 -4.74
N GLY A 680 26.73 14.60 -4.57
CA GLY A 680 26.83 15.52 -3.42
C GLY A 680 26.74 14.80 -2.08
N TYR A 681 25.77 13.89 -1.93
CA TYR A 681 25.65 13.05 -0.74
C TYR A 681 26.89 12.17 -0.53
N ILE A 682 27.39 11.51 -1.58
CA ILE A 682 28.56 10.63 -1.48
C ILE A 682 29.81 11.40 -1.03
N ILE A 683 30.04 12.59 -1.60
CA ILE A 683 31.16 13.47 -1.24
C ILE A 683 31.07 13.83 0.25
N LEU A 684 29.95 14.40 0.70
CA LEU A 684 29.78 14.80 2.10
C LEU A 684 29.94 13.62 3.07
N ARG A 685 29.47 12.42 2.67
CA ARG A 685 29.53 11.21 3.50
C ARG A 685 30.94 10.62 3.63
N ASN A 686 31.80 10.78 2.62
CA ASN A 686 33.10 10.07 2.53
C ASN A 686 34.34 10.96 2.66
N ILE A 687 34.18 12.28 2.55
CA ILE A 687 35.32 13.21 2.53
C ILE A 687 36.06 13.29 3.86
N SER A 688 35.32 13.30 4.96
CA SER A 688 35.86 13.20 6.32
C SER A 688 36.07 11.74 6.68
N GLY A 689 37.26 11.40 7.20
CA GLY A 689 37.56 10.05 7.65
C GLY A 689 36.67 9.57 8.80
N VAL A 690 36.20 10.49 9.66
CA VAL A 690 35.29 10.18 10.78
C VAL A 690 33.94 9.71 10.25
N LEU A 691 33.36 10.45 9.29
CA LEU A 691 32.12 10.03 8.66
C LEU A 691 32.37 8.74 7.86
N ARG A 692 33.47 8.66 7.10
CA ARG A 692 33.75 7.49 6.26
C ARG A 692 33.85 6.19 7.07
N THR A 693 34.31 6.24 8.32
CA THR A 693 34.54 5.04 9.15
C THR A 693 33.47 4.79 10.20
N ARG A 694 32.35 5.51 10.16
CA ARG A 694 31.18 5.26 11.04
C ARG A 694 29.95 4.97 10.21
N PHE A 695 29.03 4.16 10.70
CA PHE A 695 27.77 3.84 10.03
C PHE A 695 26.68 3.48 11.05
N SER A 696 25.41 3.69 10.70
CA SER A 696 24.29 3.21 11.51
C SER A 696 24.07 1.71 11.30
N SER A 697 24.25 0.90 12.35
CA SER A 697 24.03 -0.55 12.30
C SER A 697 22.55 -0.90 12.12
N LEU A 698 21.64 -0.06 12.65
CA LEU A 698 20.20 -0.17 12.42
C LEU A 698 19.85 -0.02 10.94
N PHE A 699 20.29 1.06 10.29
CA PHE A 699 20.02 1.25 8.87
C PHE A 699 20.70 0.19 8.01
N ALA A 700 21.94 -0.18 8.31
CA ALA A 700 22.61 -1.25 7.59
C ALA A 700 21.85 -2.58 7.67
N TRP A 701 21.21 -2.88 8.80
CA TRP A 701 20.36 -4.06 8.93
C TRP A 701 19.14 -4.01 8.00
N PHE A 702 18.41 -2.89 7.97
CA PHE A 702 17.30 -2.69 7.03
C PHE A 702 17.75 -2.73 5.56
N GLY A 703 18.95 -2.24 5.26
CA GLY A 703 19.52 -2.27 3.91
C GLY A 703 19.81 -3.67 3.40
N ARG A 704 20.16 -4.62 4.28
CA ARG A 704 20.39 -6.03 3.89
C ARG A 704 19.11 -6.72 3.45
N ILE A 705 17.97 -6.32 3.99
CA ILE A 705 16.63 -6.87 3.69
C ILE A 705 15.77 -5.91 2.85
N SER A 706 16.39 -4.93 2.18
CA SER A 706 15.67 -3.83 1.50
C SER A 706 14.77 -4.33 0.37
N LEU A 707 15.18 -5.40 -0.31
CA LEU A 707 14.42 -5.98 -1.41
C LEU A 707 13.13 -6.62 -0.90
N GLU A 708 13.22 -7.43 0.15
CA GLU A 708 12.07 -8.09 0.76
C GLU A 708 11.11 -7.05 1.34
N LEU A 709 11.63 -6.00 1.99
CA LEU A 709 10.82 -4.88 2.47
C LEU A 709 10.07 -4.18 1.33
N MET A 710 10.75 -3.92 0.20
CA MET A 710 10.13 -3.24 -0.94
C MET A 710 8.99 -4.05 -1.55
N VAL A 711 9.14 -5.37 -1.64
CA VAL A 711 8.14 -6.24 -2.28
C VAL A 711 7.00 -6.60 -1.32
N CYS A 712 7.32 -6.95 -0.07
CA CYS A 712 6.33 -7.42 0.89
C CYS A 712 5.41 -6.29 1.38
N GLN A 713 5.82 -5.01 1.25
CA GLN A 713 4.96 -3.89 1.65
C GLN A 713 3.61 -3.93 0.93
N CYS A 714 3.57 -4.42 -0.33
CA CYS A 714 2.38 -4.44 -1.16
C CYS A 714 1.27 -5.36 -0.64
N HIS A 715 1.58 -6.33 0.24
CA HIS A 715 0.63 -7.36 0.68
C HIS A 715 0.44 -7.46 2.20
N ILE A 716 1.23 -6.71 2.98
CA ILE A 716 1.08 -6.66 4.46
C ILE A 716 0.79 -5.24 4.92
N TRP A 717 1.59 -4.28 4.47
CA TRP A 717 1.43 -2.90 4.94
C TRP A 717 0.35 -2.19 4.14
N LEU A 718 0.41 -2.40 2.83
CA LEU A 718 -0.59 -1.98 1.87
C LEU A 718 -1.51 -3.16 1.54
N ALA A 719 -2.71 -2.84 1.08
CA ALA A 719 -3.71 -3.81 0.66
C ALA A 719 -4.44 -3.30 -0.59
N ALA A 720 -5.19 -4.19 -1.25
CA ALA A 720 -5.93 -3.92 -2.48
C ALA A 720 -5.01 -3.29 -3.54
N ASP A 721 -3.97 -4.04 -3.93
CA ASP A 721 -3.01 -3.64 -4.96
C ASP A 721 -2.36 -2.29 -4.70
N THR A 722 -2.02 -2.04 -3.44
CA THR A 722 -1.40 -0.80 -2.95
C THR A 722 -2.31 0.42 -2.87
N HIS A 723 -3.62 0.33 -3.09
CA HIS A 723 -4.53 1.47 -2.92
C HIS A 723 -4.87 1.74 -1.45
N GLY A 724 -4.86 0.69 -0.62
CA GLY A 724 -5.23 0.73 0.79
C GLY A 724 -4.10 0.47 1.77
N VAL A 725 -4.45 0.57 3.05
CA VAL A 725 -3.63 0.15 4.20
C VAL A 725 -4.36 -0.98 4.93
N LEU A 726 -3.60 -2.00 5.35
CA LEU A 726 -4.14 -3.12 6.13
C LEU A 726 -4.45 -2.70 7.58
N VAL A 727 -5.62 -3.07 8.06
CA VAL A 727 -6.07 -2.77 9.42
C VAL A 727 -6.42 -4.07 10.16
N LEU A 728 -5.59 -4.40 11.15
CA LEU A 728 -5.83 -5.49 12.10
C LEU A 728 -6.62 -5.01 13.32
N LEU A 729 -6.44 -3.74 13.71
CA LEU A 729 -7.11 -3.10 14.84
C LEU A 729 -7.79 -1.79 14.37
N PRO A 730 -9.12 -1.78 14.16
CA PRO A 730 -9.85 -0.56 13.83
C PRO A 730 -9.81 0.43 15.00
N GLY A 731 -9.96 1.73 14.70
CA GLY A 731 -9.97 2.81 15.70
C GLY A 731 -8.59 3.25 16.22
N TYR A 732 -7.58 2.36 16.27
CA TYR A 732 -6.25 2.65 16.84
C TYR A 732 -5.12 2.67 15.78
N PRO A 733 -4.99 3.71 14.95
CA PRO A 733 -4.11 3.70 13.77
C PRO A 733 -2.62 3.58 14.12
N VAL A 734 -2.16 4.22 15.19
CA VAL A 734 -0.75 4.16 15.62
C VAL A 734 -0.39 2.76 16.12
N LEU A 735 -1.22 2.18 16.98
CA LEU A 735 -1.00 0.83 17.51
C LEU A 735 -1.09 -0.23 16.40
N ASN A 736 -2.06 -0.09 15.50
CA ASN A 736 -2.17 -0.92 14.30
C ASN A 736 -0.88 -0.84 13.47
N GLY A 737 -0.39 0.37 13.19
CA GLY A 737 0.84 0.59 12.45
C GLY A 737 2.04 -0.11 13.10
N LEU A 738 2.22 0.03 14.42
CA LEU A 738 3.32 -0.62 15.15
C LEU A 738 3.27 -2.16 15.07
N ILE A 739 2.08 -2.75 15.28
CA ILE A 739 1.90 -4.21 15.25
C ILE A 739 2.10 -4.76 13.84
N VAL A 740 1.48 -4.13 12.83
CA VAL A 740 1.63 -4.54 11.43
C VAL A 740 3.09 -4.40 10.99
N SER A 741 3.77 -3.29 11.32
CA SER A 741 5.20 -3.12 11.03
C SER A 741 6.08 -4.18 11.71
N PHE A 742 5.79 -4.55 12.95
CA PHE A 742 6.54 -5.60 13.65
C PHE A 742 6.40 -6.97 12.96
N ILE A 743 5.18 -7.37 12.60
CA ILE A 743 4.91 -8.62 11.86
C ILE A 743 5.59 -8.57 10.49
N PHE A 744 5.44 -7.46 9.79
CA PHE A 744 6.02 -7.21 8.46
C PHE A 744 7.54 -7.36 8.44
N ILE A 745 8.25 -6.71 9.37
CA ILE A 745 9.71 -6.78 9.46
C ILE A 745 10.18 -8.21 9.77
N CYS A 746 9.49 -8.91 10.67
CA CYS A 746 9.81 -10.30 11.01
C CYS A 746 9.67 -11.25 9.79
N ILE A 747 8.61 -11.05 9.00
CA ILE A 747 8.37 -11.82 7.77
C ILE A 747 9.43 -11.50 6.71
N CYS A 748 9.75 -10.23 6.48
CA CYS A 748 10.80 -9.83 5.53
C CYS A 748 12.15 -10.47 5.87
N HIS A 749 12.53 -10.49 7.15
CA HIS A 749 13.74 -11.18 7.59
C HIS A 749 13.66 -12.70 7.36
N GLU A 750 12.52 -13.35 7.57
CA GLU A 750 12.39 -14.79 7.31
C GLU A 750 12.46 -15.10 5.81
N LEU A 751 11.87 -14.27 4.96
CA LEU A 751 11.98 -14.41 3.49
C LEU A 751 13.42 -14.24 3.01
N HIS A 752 14.16 -13.27 3.54
CA HIS A 752 15.57 -13.09 3.23
C HIS A 752 16.40 -14.36 3.53
N GLU A 753 16.17 -14.95 4.70
CA GLU A 753 16.80 -16.21 5.11
C GLU A 753 16.42 -17.39 4.21
N ILE A 754 15.16 -17.48 3.79
CA ILE A 754 14.64 -18.51 2.88
C ILE A 754 15.33 -18.39 1.52
N THR A 755 15.41 -17.18 0.96
CA THR A 755 16.06 -16.92 -0.34
C THR A 755 17.53 -17.33 -0.31
N ILE A 756 18.26 -17.00 0.76
CA ILE A 756 19.67 -17.39 0.92
C ILE A 756 19.82 -18.92 0.98
N LYS A 757 18.96 -19.60 1.76
CA LYS A 757 19.00 -21.06 1.90
C LYS A 757 18.64 -21.81 0.63
N LEU A 758 17.71 -21.28 -0.17
CA LEU A 758 17.27 -21.92 -1.41
C LEU A 758 18.21 -21.65 -2.60
N THR A 759 18.96 -20.53 -2.59
CA THR A 759 19.89 -20.16 -3.67
C THR A 759 20.82 -21.32 -4.10
N PRO A 760 21.59 -21.98 -3.22
CA PRO A 760 22.54 -23.02 -3.63
C PRO A 760 21.87 -24.27 -4.21
N TYR A 761 20.58 -24.52 -3.92
CA TYR A 761 19.84 -25.66 -4.44
C TYR A 761 19.15 -25.36 -5.77
N ALA A 762 18.61 -24.14 -5.91
CA ALA A 762 18.00 -23.69 -7.15
C ALA A 762 19.06 -23.40 -8.23
N VAL A 763 20.14 -22.71 -7.84
CA VAL A 763 21.26 -22.30 -8.71
C VAL A 763 22.58 -22.86 -8.15
N PRO A 764 22.83 -24.16 -8.35
CA PRO A 764 24.03 -24.82 -7.86
C PRO A 764 25.30 -24.29 -8.52
N SER A 765 26.43 -24.48 -7.86
CA SER A 765 27.73 -24.00 -8.36
C SER A 765 28.20 -24.73 -9.63
N ASP A 766 27.82 -26.00 -9.79
CA ASP A 766 28.13 -26.80 -10.99
C ASP A 766 27.25 -26.37 -12.17
N HIS A 767 27.89 -26.11 -13.31
CA HIS A 767 27.24 -25.75 -14.56
C HIS A 767 26.24 -26.81 -15.04
N LYS A 768 26.54 -28.11 -14.89
CA LYS A 768 25.67 -29.18 -15.37
C LYS A 768 24.34 -29.20 -14.62
N ASP A 769 24.41 -29.14 -13.29
CA ASP A 769 23.23 -29.10 -12.43
C ASP A 769 22.45 -27.79 -12.62
N LEU A 770 23.14 -26.67 -12.85
CA LEU A 770 22.53 -25.40 -13.17
C LEU A 770 21.68 -25.47 -14.45
N PHE A 771 22.24 -25.99 -15.54
CA PHE A 771 21.52 -26.12 -16.80
C PHE A 771 20.34 -27.09 -16.69
N ARG A 772 20.48 -28.19 -15.94
CA ARG A 772 19.36 -29.10 -15.62
C ARG A 772 18.22 -28.34 -14.94
N ASN A 773 18.53 -27.61 -13.86
CA ASN A 773 17.53 -26.88 -13.09
C ASN A 773 16.88 -25.76 -13.93
N LEU A 774 17.65 -25.07 -14.76
CA LEU A 774 17.14 -24.03 -15.67
C LEU A 774 16.15 -24.60 -16.69
N ILE A 775 16.47 -25.75 -17.30
CA ILE A 775 15.57 -26.43 -18.24
C ILE A 775 14.28 -26.84 -17.52
N CYS A 776 14.37 -27.42 -16.32
CA CYS A 776 13.18 -27.75 -15.52
C CYS A 776 12.32 -26.51 -15.22
N PHE A 777 12.95 -25.39 -14.86
CA PHE A 777 12.25 -24.14 -14.59
C PHE A 777 11.53 -23.59 -15.83
N ILE A 778 12.19 -23.59 -16.99
CA ILE A 778 11.59 -23.15 -18.26
C ILE A 778 10.43 -24.06 -18.65
N LEU A 779 10.58 -25.38 -18.53
CA LEU A 779 9.52 -26.34 -18.84
C LEU A 779 8.30 -26.19 -17.90
N LEU A 780 8.51 -25.77 -16.66
CA LEU A 780 7.43 -25.42 -15.72
C LEU A 780 6.76 -24.10 -16.09
N LEU A 781 7.52 -23.09 -16.53
CA LEU A 781 7.00 -21.78 -16.87
C LEU A 781 6.21 -21.73 -18.17
N ILE A 782 6.61 -22.47 -19.21
CA ILE A 782 5.96 -22.41 -20.53
C ILE A 782 4.45 -22.73 -20.46
N PRO A 783 3.99 -23.83 -19.81
CA PRO A 783 2.56 -24.13 -19.68
C PRO A 783 1.81 -23.09 -18.84
N LEU A 784 2.47 -22.52 -17.82
CA LEU A 784 1.90 -21.53 -16.92
C LEU A 784 1.74 -20.17 -17.62
N GLY A 785 2.73 -19.74 -18.42
CA GLY A 785 2.68 -18.51 -19.21
C GLY A 785 1.68 -18.59 -20.39
N ALA A 786 1.56 -19.77 -21.02
CA ALA A 786 0.67 -19.95 -22.16
C ALA A 786 -0.83 -19.92 -21.81
N ASN A 787 -1.22 -20.38 -20.61
CA ASN A 787 -2.62 -20.44 -20.19
C ASN A 787 -3.11 -19.17 -19.48
N ASP A 788 -2.25 -18.48 -18.72
CA ASP A 788 -2.67 -17.38 -17.85
C ASP A 788 -2.16 -16.00 -18.29
N GLY A 789 -1.41 -15.90 -19.39
CA GLY A 789 -0.93 -14.62 -19.93
C GLY A 789 0.05 -13.86 -19.02
N MET A 790 0.50 -14.48 -17.93
CA MET A 790 1.32 -13.87 -16.89
C MET A 790 2.84 -13.84 -17.20
N PHE A 791 3.32 -14.60 -18.20
CA PHE A 791 4.75 -14.70 -18.55
C PHE A 791 5.03 -14.81 -20.05
#